data_AF-A0A9W3DII6-F1
#
_entry.id   AF-A0A9W3DII6-F1
#
_cell.length_a   1.000
_cell.length_b   1.000
_cell.length_c   1.000
_cell.angle_alpha   90.00
_cell.angle_beta   90.00
_cell.angle_gamma   90.00
#
_symmetry.space_group_name_H-M   'P 1'
#
loop_
_entity.id
_entity.type
_entity.pdbx_description
1 polymer ?
#
loop_
_entity_poly.entity_id
_entity_poly.type
_entity_poly.pdbx_seq_one_letter_code
_entity_poly.pdbx_strand_id
1 'polypeptide(L)'
;MGENILVDSHVWVEDPETAWTHGVVLNIKGDEADVKTNDGTQVIAKLSKLYPKDDEAPSEGVEDMTRLSYLHEPAVLNNLATRYELNEIYTYTGNILIAVNPFQGLPHLYDSEVMEKYKEASFKELSPHVFAIGGIAYREMINEDRNKCILVSGESGSGKTETTKMLMRYLAFFGGHTAGEGRTVENQVLESNPVLEAFGNAKTVKNNNSSRFGKFVEIQFDDVGRISGAAIRTYLLERSRVCQVSDPERNYHCFYLLCAAPPEDVERFKLGDPKSFRYLNQSSCYELDGVNDAEEYLSTRKAMDVVGISETEQDAIFRVVAAILHLGNIEFCKGEDADSSSLKDEQSNFHLQMTSELLMCDPHSLEDALCKRMMVTPEEVIKRSLDPLGAAVSRDGLAKTIYSRLFDWLVNKINISIGQDSNSRRLIGVLDIYGFESFKTNSFEQFCINYTNEKLQQHFNQHVFKMEQSEYEKEEIDWSYVEFVDNKDVVDLIEKKPGGIIALLDETCMLPKSTPETFSEKLYQTFKNHKRFIKPKLTRSDFTLVHYAGEVQYQSDQFLDKNKDYVVAEHQDLLNASKCSFVSGLFPPLPKASSKSKFSSIGARFKLQLQQLMETLNLTEPHYIRCVKPNNLLQPTVFDNANVLHQLRSGGVLEAIRVKCAGYPTNRTFIEFLKRFMILAPEILKGEYEADVACKWILDKKGLTGFQIGKSKVFLRAGQMAELDAHRTKVLGEAAKMIQGQVRTRLTRERYVLLRRASVNIQANWRANLARKISRYMRREEAAIKIQKNLRRQIAIKDYGNTKSSAVTLQSGVRTMVARHEFHYKLKSKAATKIQAYWRGYSAVSDYKKLKKASLVYQSKLRGRIARKQLGQSNQAEKKKETEHERDVELSNPAEEAVDKSFVKHSDESDDEEMRHKRETKHSIQEDDGIEKSFVKHSDESDDEEMGHERQNKQTIQGDNGIEKSFVKHSDESDDEEMRHERETKHSIQEDDGIEKSFVKHSDESDDEKMGHERQNEQTIQGDDGIEKSFVMHSDHSSDEEKGHEQQITHTIQADDGVEKSFVMHSDHSSDEDKGHERQKEHTIQADDGIEKSLILDSENPFSNFSDVSHITNPFRDTEVESLTAEVEMLKALLVVEKQRADISERKCDEARELGERRRKRLEETERRVYQLQDSLNSVFQVVIFYVGPVLSTEVHPEISFHVFNVGFSARRT
;
A
#
# COMPACT_ATOMS: atom_id res chain seq x y z
N MET A 1 -19.08 -12.17 -21.85
CA MET A 1 -18.23 -10.95 -21.77
C MET A 1 -18.89 -9.87 -20.91
N GLY A 2 -20.07 -9.34 -21.26
CA GLY A 2 -20.71 -8.26 -20.48
C GLY A 2 -21.04 -8.60 -19.02
N GLU A 3 -21.15 -9.88 -18.66
CA GLU A 3 -21.53 -10.36 -17.31
C GLU A 3 -20.50 -10.04 -16.21
N ASN A 4 -19.25 -9.72 -16.56
CA ASN A 4 -18.18 -9.41 -15.60
C ASN A 4 -17.98 -7.89 -15.36
N ILE A 5 -18.76 -7.02 -16.02
CA ILE A 5 -18.69 -5.57 -15.82
C ILE A 5 -19.65 -5.16 -14.71
N LEU A 6 -19.11 -4.64 -13.61
CA LEU A 6 -19.86 -4.18 -12.43
C LEU A 6 -19.75 -2.66 -12.25
N VAL A 7 -20.58 -2.09 -11.39
CA VAL A 7 -20.37 -0.73 -10.87
C VAL A 7 -18.99 -0.66 -10.18
N ASP A 8 -18.34 0.50 -10.30
CA ASP A 8 -16.94 0.77 -9.93
C ASP A 8 -15.88 0.01 -10.76
N SER A 9 -16.26 -0.69 -11.84
CA SER A 9 -15.27 -1.34 -12.73
C SER A 9 -14.61 -0.33 -13.68
N HIS A 10 -13.30 -0.49 -13.88
CA HIS A 10 -12.54 0.23 -14.90
C HIS A 10 -12.73 -0.41 -16.29
N VAL A 11 -13.03 0.43 -17.28
CA VAL A 11 -13.38 0.01 -18.65
C VAL A 11 -12.76 0.94 -19.70
N TRP A 12 -12.66 0.44 -20.92
CA TRP A 12 -12.39 1.20 -22.13
C TRP A 12 -13.71 1.55 -22.83
N VAL A 13 -13.80 2.80 -23.28
CA VAL A 13 -14.93 3.37 -24.03
C VAL A 13 -14.42 3.83 -25.38
N GLU A 14 -15.20 3.59 -26.44
CA GLU A 14 -14.92 4.05 -27.80
C GLU A 14 -14.98 5.60 -27.85
N ASP A 15 -13.94 6.24 -28.36
CA ASP A 15 -13.78 7.69 -28.36
C ASP A 15 -13.43 8.25 -29.76
N PRO A 16 -14.00 9.39 -30.21
CA PRO A 16 -13.76 9.90 -31.56
C PRO A 16 -12.35 10.43 -31.84
N GLU A 17 -11.60 10.88 -30.83
CA GLU A 17 -10.29 11.53 -31.00
C GLU A 17 -9.14 10.57 -30.64
N THR A 18 -9.27 9.89 -29.51
CA THR A 18 -8.27 8.95 -28.96
C THR A 18 -8.49 7.49 -29.37
N ALA A 19 -9.54 7.20 -30.16
CA ALA A 19 -10.08 5.88 -30.51
C ALA A 19 -10.63 5.07 -29.33
N TRP A 20 -9.90 5.02 -28.21
CA TRP A 20 -10.29 4.37 -26.97
C TRP A 20 -9.85 5.23 -25.78
N THR A 21 -10.79 5.60 -24.90
CA THR A 21 -10.51 6.31 -23.64
C THR A 21 -10.84 5.45 -22.42
N HIS A 22 -10.23 5.77 -21.28
CA HIS A 22 -10.47 5.10 -20.01
C HIS A 22 -11.64 5.73 -19.25
N GLY A 23 -12.50 4.90 -18.66
CA GLY A 23 -13.53 5.35 -17.73
C GLY A 23 -13.90 4.32 -16.65
N VAL A 24 -14.71 4.77 -15.70
CA VAL A 24 -15.23 3.97 -14.57
C VAL A 24 -16.75 3.89 -14.65
N VAL A 25 -17.30 2.69 -14.50
CA VAL A 25 -18.75 2.44 -14.52
C VAL A 25 -19.40 2.98 -13.24
N LEU A 26 -20.22 4.02 -13.34
CA LEU A 26 -20.96 4.60 -12.21
C LEU A 26 -22.27 3.87 -11.92
N ASN A 27 -22.93 3.31 -12.94
CA ASN A 27 -24.25 2.69 -12.82
C ASN A 27 -24.53 1.77 -14.02
N ILE A 28 -25.41 0.79 -13.86
CA ILE A 28 -25.84 -0.14 -14.92
C ILE A 28 -27.37 -0.20 -14.96
N LYS A 29 -27.95 0.01 -16.14
CA LYS A 29 -29.40 0.13 -16.42
C LYS A 29 -29.80 -0.84 -17.52
N GLY A 30 -29.83 -2.14 -17.21
CA GLY A 30 -30.03 -3.18 -18.23
C GLY A 30 -28.81 -3.29 -19.13
N ASP A 31 -29.00 -3.18 -20.45
CA ASP A 31 -27.91 -3.31 -21.45
C ASP A 31 -26.99 -2.08 -21.55
N GLU A 32 -27.29 -0.99 -20.84
CA GLU A 32 -26.56 0.29 -20.89
C GLU A 32 -25.92 0.63 -19.53
N ALA A 33 -24.73 1.22 -19.56
CA ALA A 33 -23.97 1.64 -18.39
C ALA A 33 -23.65 3.14 -18.46
N ASP A 34 -23.82 3.83 -17.33
CA ASP A 34 -23.34 5.20 -17.15
C ASP A 34 -21.84 5.13 -16.84
N VAL A 35 -20.97 5.56 -17.76
CA VAL A 35 -19.50 5.53 -17.57
C VAL A 35 -18.98 6.96 -17.44
N LYS A 36 -18.07 7.21 -16.48
CA LYS A 36 -17.35 8.46 -16.35
C LYS A 36 -15.92 8.31 -16.88
N THR A 37 -15.53 9.10 -17.87
CA THR A 37 -14.18 9.11 -18.44
C THR A 37 -13.15 9.77 -17.52
N ASN A 38 -11.86 9.63 -17.85
CA ASN A 38 -10.77 10.40 -17.23
C ASN A 38 -11.03 11.91 -17.27
N ASP A 39 -11.51 12.42 -18.41
CA ASP A 39 -11.78 13.84 -18.67
C ASP A 39 -13.00 14.38 -17.92
N GLY A 40 -13.66 13.52 -17.13
CA GLY A 40 -14.80 13.85 -16.31
C GLY A 40 -16.14 13.82 -17.03
N THR A 41 -16.15 13.61 -18.35
CA THR A 41 -17.37 13.47 -19.15
C THR A 41 -18.12 12.19 -18.77
N GLN A 42 -19.45 12.24 -18.81
CA GLN A 42 -20.31 11.06 -18.60
C GLN A 42 -20.87 10.60 -19.94
N VAL A 43 -20.62 9.33 -20.26
CA VAL A 43 -21.01 8.69 -21.53
C VAL A 43 -21.89 7.49 -21.19
N ILE A 44 -23.06 7.41 -21.83
CA ILE A 44 -23.93 6.23 -21.74
C ILE A 44 -23.49 5.28 -22.85
N ALA A 45 -22.97 4.11 -22.46
CA ALA A 45 -22.42 3.11 -23.37
C ALA A 45 -23.13 1.76 -23.20
N LYS A 46 -23.30 1.03 -24.29
CA LYS A 46 -23.84 -0.34 -24.22
C LYS A 46 -22.79 -1.29 -23.65
N LEU A 47 -23.21 -2.19 -22.75
CA LEU A 47 -22.33 -3.23 -22.17
C LEU A 47 -21.63 -4.09 -23.24
N SER A 48 -22.25 -4.26 -24.42
CA SER A 48 -21.66 -4.96 -25.56
C SER A 48 -20.54 -4.21 -26.30
N LYS A 49 -20.33 -2.92 -25.99
CA LYS A 49 -19.26 -2.06 -26.53
C LYS A 49 -18.17 -1.70 -25.50
N LEU A 50 -18.37 -2.04 -24.23
CA LEU A 50 -17.39 -1.80 -23.18
C LEU A 50 -16.42 -2.98 -23.07
N TYR A 51 -15.14 -2.67 -22.96
CA TYR A 51 -14.08 -3.65 -22.75
C TYR A 51 -13.48 -3.44 -21.36
N PRO A 52 -13.30 -4.49 -20.52
CA PRO A 52 -12.73 -4.32 -19.19
C PRO A 52 -11.26 -3.89 -19.28
N LYS A 53 -10.83 -3.01 -18.38
CA LYS A 53 -9.42 -2.63 -18.22
C LYS A 53 -8.75 -3.53 -17.19
N ASP A 54 -7.44 -3.71 -17.34
CA ASP A 54 -6.59 -4.39 -16.36
C ASP A 54 -5.85 -3.33 -15.53
N ASP A 55 -6.13 -3.29 -14.22
CA ASP A 55 -5.48 -2.38 -13.26
C ASP A 55 -4.36 -3.07 -12.46
N GLU A 56 -4.16 -4.38 -12.62
CA GLU A 56 -2.98 -5.11 -12.13
C GLU A 56 -1.88 -5.22 -13.22
N ALA A 57 -2.07 -4.58 -14.38
CA ALA A 57 -1.09 -4.48 -15.45
C ALA A 57 0.12 -3.61 -15.05
N PRO A 58 1.37 -3.96 -15.46
CA PRO A 58 2.55 -3.15 -15.14
C PRO A 58 2.51 -1.77 -15.80
N SER A 59 3.05 -0.75 -15.11
CA SER A 59 3.18 0.62 -15.63
C SER A 59 4.10 0.75 -16.84
N GLU A 60 4.95 -0.24 -17.10
CA GLU A 60 5.87 -0.33 -18.25
C GLU A 60 5.27 -1.15 -19.41
N GLY A 61 4.00 -1.58 -19.28
CA GLY A 61 3.35 -2.53 -20.18
C GLY A 61 3.87 -3.96 -20.01
N VAL A 62 3.65 -4.80 -21.01
CA VAL A 62 4.16 -6.19 -21.08
C VAL A 62 4.90 -6.43 -22.39
N GLU A 63 6.00 -7.17 -22.28
CA GLU A 63 6.87 -7.59 -23.39
C GLU A 63 6.19 -8.54 -24.39
N ASP A 64 5.27 -9.37 -23.93
CA ASP A 64 4.44 -10.25 -24.77
C ASP A 64 2.98 -10.04 -24.40
N MET A 65 2.18 -9.54 -25.36
CA MET A 65 0.79 -9.19 -25.13
C MET A 65 -0.10 -10.40 -24.81
N THR A 66 0.33 -11.63 -25.10
CA THR A 66 -0.35 -12.85 -24.62
C THR A 66 -0.33 -12.98 -23.08
N ARG A 67 0.48 -12.17 -22.38
CA ARG A 67 0.51 -12.08 -20.92
C ARG A 67 -0.59 -11.17 -20.33
N LEU A 68 -1.28 -10.35 -21.12
CA LEU A 68 -2.38 -9.47 -20.69
C LEU A 68 -3.57 -10.27 -20.13
N SER A 69 -4.19 -9.81 -19.04
CA SER A 69 -5.39 -10.49 -18.47
C SER A 69 -6.62 -10.38 -19.38
N TYR A 70 -6.68 -9.33 -20.19
CA TYR A 70 -7.68 -9.12 -21.24
C TYR A 70 -6.99 -8.84 -22.58
N LEU A 71 -6.93 -9.85 -23.44
CA LEU A 71 -6.36 -9.71 -24.79
C LEU A 71 -7.44 -9.23 -25.78
N HIS A 72 -7.66 -7.92 -25.81
CA HIS A 72 -8.60 -7.24 -26.72
C HIS A 72 -7.98 -5.98 -27.33
N GLU A 73 -8.70 -5.36 -28.27
CA GLU A 73 -8.20 -4.27 -29.11
C GLU A 73 -7.66 -3.04 -28.31
N PRO A 74 -8.41 -2.43 -27.36
CA PRO A 74 -7.88 -1.32 -26.58
C PRO A 74 -6.68 -1.70 -25.68
N ALA A 75 -6.62 -2.91 -25.12
CA ALA A 75 -5.47 -3.33 -24.30
C ALA A 75 -4.19 -3.48 -25.14
N VAL A 76 -4.29 -3.98 -26.37
CA VAL A 76 -3.19 -4.05 -27.34
C VAL A 76 -2.68 -2.64 -27.69
N LEU A 77 -3.62 -1.72 -28.00
CA LEU A 77 -3.27 -0.34 -28.36
C LEU A 77 -2.58 0.38 -27.20
N ASN A 78 -3.13 0.31 -25.99
CA ASN A 78 -2.54 0.92 -24.81
C ASN A 78 -1.15 0.34 -24.50
N ASN A 79 -0.96 -0.98 -24.59
CA ASN A 79 0.34 -1.60 -24.31
C ASN A 79 1.44 -1.09 -25.26
N LEU A 80 1.12 -0.93 -26.55
CA LEU A 80 2.04 -0.39 -27.54
C LEU A 80 2.30 1.11 -27.34
N ALA A 81 1.29 1.89 -26.94
CA ALA A 81 1.46 3.30 -26.60
C ALA A 81 2.40 3.49 -25.38
N THR A 82 2.10 2.81 -24.26
CA THR A 82 2.91 2.89 -23.03
C THR A 82 4.36 2.46 -23.26
N ARG A 83 4.60 1.39 -24.05
CA ARG A 83 5.97 0.98 -24.39
C ARG A 83 6.65 1.96 -25.35
N TYR A 84 5.92 2.55 -26.30
CA TYR A 84 6.48 3.57 -27.19
C TYR A 84 6.91 4.85 -26.45
N GLU A 85 6.16 5.32 -25.45
CA GLU A 85 6.55 6.44 -24.59
C GLU A 85 7.88 6.18 -23.84
N LEU A 86 8.16 4.92 -23.50
CA LEU A 86 9.42 4.48 -22.88
C LEU A 86 10.55 4.20 -23.88
N ASN A 87 10.33 4.44 -25.18
CA ASN A 87 11.21 4.04 -26.31
C ASN A 87 11.41 2.52 -26.47
N GLU A 88 10.57 1.70 -25.82
CA GLU A 88 10.53 0.25 -25.92
C GLU A 88 9.83 -0.20 -27.23
N ILE A 89 10.43 0.12 -28.37
CA ILE A 89 9.84 0.00 -29.72
C ILE A 89 9.46 -1.42 -30.15
N TYR A 90 9.93 -2.45 -29.47
CA TYR A 90 9.70 -3.86 -29.81
C TYR A 90 8.75 -4.51 -28.79
N THR A 91 7.79 -5.30 -29.26
CA THR A 91 6.83 -6.02 -28.40
C THR A 91 6.38 -7.32 -29.07
N TYR A 92 6.36 -8.45 -28.34
CA TYR A 92 5.83 -9.71 -28.86
C TYR A 92 4.30 -9.79 -28.77
N THR A 93 3.72 -10.59 -29.66
CA THR A 93 2.38 -11.16 -29.49
C THR A 93 2.43 -12.64 -29.89
N GLY A 94 2.74 -13.51 -28.92
CA GLY A 94 3.03 -14.91 -29.21
C GLY A 94 4.35 -15.03 -29.98
N ASN A 95 4.33 -15.59 -31.19
CA ASN A 95 5.53 -15.80 -32.01
C ASN A 95 5.75 -14.68 -33.05
N ILE A 96 4.98 -13.59 -32.96
CA ILE A 96 5.06 -12.42 -33.85
C ILE A 96 5.75 -11.29 -33.10
N LEU A 97 6.69 -10.60 -33.75
CA LEU A 97 7.29 -9.36 -33.25
C LEU A 97 6.56 -8.16 -33.86
N ILE A 98 6.15 -7.21 -33.03
CA ILE A 98 5.72 -5.87 -33.43
C ILE A 98 6.91 -4.92 -33.24
N ALA A 99 7.14 -4.06 -34.23
CA ALA A 99 8.18 -3.04 -34.21
C ALA A 99 7.56 -1.68 -34.54
N VAL A 100 7.59 -0.72 -33.61
CA VAL A 100 7.04 0.63 -33.80
C VAL A 100 8.16 1.59 -34.22
N ASN A 101 8.02 2.30 -35.33
CA ASN A 101 9.08 3.18 -35.85
C ASN A 101 9.37 4.35 -34.88
N PRO A 102 10.57 4.47 -34.27
CA PRO A 102 10.88 5.56 -33.34
C PRO A 102 10.95 6.95 -33.99
N PHE A 103 11.16 7.03 -35.31
CA PHE A 103 11.55 8.28 -36.02
C PHE A 103 12.82 8.98 -35.44
N GLN A 104 13.59 8.28 -34.60
CA GLN A 104 14.87 8.74 -34.06
C GLN A 104 15.85 7.55 -33.94
N GLY A 105 17.15 7.85 -33.93
CA GLY A 105 18.19 6.84 -33.74
C GLY A 105 18.23 6.36 -32.28
N LEU A 106 18.24 5.03 -32.07
CA LEU A 106 18.38 4.40 -30.76
C LEU A 106 19.62 3.46 -30.77
N PRO A 107 20.85 3.98 -30.66
CA PRO A 107 22.07 3.19 -30.88
C PRO A 107 22.20 2.00 -29.94
N HIS A 108 21.82 2.20 -28.66
CA HIS A 108 21.89 1.24 -27.56
C HIS A 108 21.09 -0.06 -27.78
N LEU A 109 20.24 -0.15 -28.82
CA LEU A 109 19.55 -1.38 -29.23
C LEU A 109 20.35 -2.21 -30.26
N TYR A 110 21.31 -1.59 -30.95
CA TYR A 110 21.98 -2.14 -32.15
C TYR A 110 23.51 -2.18 -32.04
N ASP A 111 24.05 -2.01 -30.83
CA ASP A 111 25.48 -2.15 -30.52
C ASP A 111 25.92 -3.63 -30.48
N SER A 112 27.20 -3.87 -30.74
CA SER A 112 27.76 -5.23 -30.84
C SER A 112 27.63 -6.04 -29.54
N GLU A 113 27.64 -5.39 -28.37
CA GLU A 113 27.37 -6.05 -27.09
C GLU A 113 25.95 -6.62 -27.01
N VAL A 114 24.98 -5.94 -27.60
CA VAL A 114 23.58 -6.41 -27.66
C VAL A 114 23.50 -7.62 -28.59
N MET A 115 24.27 -7.62 -29.68
CA MET A 115 24.33 -8.76 -30.60
C MET A 115 24.88 -10.03 -29.93
N GLU A 116 25.96 -9.94 -29.14
CA GLU A 116 26.45 -11.11 -28.37
C GLU A 116 25.42 -11.56 -27.32
N LYS A 117 24.80 -10.64 -26.56
CA LYS A 117 23.76 -10.97 -25.56
C LYS A 117 22.60 -11.78 -26.17
N TYR A 118 22.08 -11.39 -27.34
CA TYR A 118 21.01 -12.14 -28.03
C TYR A 118 21.45 -13.44 -28.73
N LYS A 119 22.75 -13.61 -28.97
CA LYS A 119 23.31 -14.81 -29.63
C LYS A 119 23.42 -15.99 -28.66
N GLU A 120 23.77 -15.72 -27.41
CA GLU A 120 23.81 -16.74 -26.34
C GLU A 120 22.40 -17.04 -25.80
N ALA A 121 21.54 -16.02 -25.65
CA ALA A 121 20.23 -16.15 -25.01
C ALA A 121 19.20 -16.98 -25.79
N SER A 122 18.34 -17.70 -25.07
CA SER A 122 17.19 -18.45 -25.60
C SER A 122 16.06 -17.51 -26.07
N PHE A 123 15.15 -18.02 -26.91
CA PHE A 123 13.99 -17.24 -27.34
C PHE A 123 13.08 -16.92 -26.15
N LYS A 124 12.76 -15.62 -25.98
CA LYS A 124 12.04 -15.05 -24.82
C LYS A 124 12.74 -15.16 -23.45
N GLU A 125 14.05 -15.43 -23.43
CA GLU A 125 14.88 -15.26 -22.23
C GLU A 125 15.26 -13.80 -22.02
N LEU A 126 15.52 -13.07 -23.11
CA LEU A 126 15.67 -11.62 -23.15
C LEU A 126 14.40 -10.96 -23.72
N SER A 127 14.32 -9.65 -23.50
CA SER A 127 13.24 -8.75 -23.94
C SER A 127 13.00 -8.77 -25.47
N PRO A 128 11.90 -8.17 -25.96
CA PRO A 128 11.55 -8.24 -27.37
C PRO A 128 12.57 -7.53 -28.26
N HIS A 129 13.13 -8.23 -29.26
CA HIS A 129 14.06 -7.62 -30.19
C HIS A 129 14.09 -8.32 -31.55
N VAL A 130 14.45 -7.59 -32.61
CA VAL A 130 14.66 -8.15 -33.96
C VAL A 130 15.76 -9.22 -33.97
N PHE A 131 16.79 -9.07 -33.12
CA PHE A 131 17.86 -10.06 -32.98
C PHE A 131 17.36 -11.39 -32.42
N ALA A 132 16.38 -11.39 -31.51
CA ALA A 132 15.81 -12.64 -31.00
C ALA A 132 15.09 -13.44 -32.11
N ILE A 133 14.43 -12.75 -33.06
CA ILE A 133 13.79 -13.37 -34.23
C ILE A 133 14.83 -13.92 -35.23
N GLY A 134 15.91 -13.18 -35.49
CA GLY A 134 17.02 -13.70 -36.30
C GLY A 134 17.72 -14.91 -35.66
N GLY A 135 17.92 -14.85 -34.34
CA GLY A 135 18.63 -15.86 -33.58
C GLY A 135 17.85 -17.16 -33.39
N ILE A 136 16.51 -17.12 -33.28
CA ILE A 136 15.70 -18.34 -33.33
C ILE A 136 15.69 -18.94 -34.74
N ALA A 137 15.48 -18.13 -35.79
CA ALA A 137 15.47 -18.59 -37.18
C ALA A 137 16.78 -19.30 -37.56
N TYR A 138 17.93 -18.73 -37.19
CA TYR A 138 19.23 -19.38 -37.41
C TYR A 138 19.36 -20.71 -36.64
N ARG A 139 19.01 -20.74 -35.35
CA ARG A 139 19.12 -21.96 -34.53
C ARG A 139 18.20 -23.08 -35.01
N GLU A 140 16.95 -22.76 -35.36
CA GLU A 140 16.03 -23.75 -35.92
C GLU A 140 16.50 -24.25 -37.29
N MET A 141 17.04 -23.37 -38.16
CA MET A 141 17.60 -23.79 -39.46
C MET A 141 18.71 -24.83 -39.30
N ILE A 142 19.62 -24.63 -38.35
CA ILE A 142 20.72 -25.56 -38.06
C ILE A 142 20.22 -26.84 -37.37
N ASN A 143 19.28 -26.74 -36.44
CA ASN A 143 18.81 -27.89 -35.65
C ASN A 143 17.81 -28.79 -36.39
N GLU A 144 17.03 -28.25 -37.33
CA GLU A 144 15.98 -28.98 -38.06
C GLU A 144 16.35 -29.32 -39.51
N ASP A 145 17.49 -28.81 -40.01
CA ASP A 145 17.91 -28.88 -41.42
C ASP A 145 16.84 -28.36 -42.41
N ARG A 146 16.08 -27.34 -41.98
CA ARG A 146 14.96 -26.74 -42.72
C ARG A 146 15.15 -25.26 -42.94
N ASN A 147 14.90 -24.82 -44.17
CA ASN A 147 14.95 -23.41 -44.55
C ASN A 147 13.89 -22.59 -43.79
N LYS A 148 14.28 -21.39 -43.36
CA LYS A 148 13.44 -20.48 -42.59
C LYS A 148 13.20 -19.20 -43.41
N CYS A 149 12.14 -18.46 -43.12
CA CYS A 149 11.95 -17.13 -43.66
C CYS A 149 11.46 -16.16 -42.58
N ILE A 150 11.70 -14.87 -42.79
CA ILE A 150 11.32 -13.80 -41.87
C ILE A 150 10.56 -12.76 -42.69
N LEU A 151 9.26 -12.65 -42.46
CA LEU A 151 8.38 -11.76 -43.21
C LEU A 151 8.27 -10.42 -42.48
N VAL A 152 8.89 -9.39 -43.05
CA VAL A 152 8.87 -8.01 -42.55
C VAL A 152 7.80 -7.24 -43.32
N SER A 153 6.75 -6.80 -42.62
CA SER A 153 5.52 -6.30 -43.25
C SER A 153 4.88 -5.16 -42.47
N GLY A 154 4.16 -4.27 -43.14
CA GLY A 154 3.59 -3.05 -42.55
C GLY A 154 3.41 -1.94 -43.58
N GLU A 155 2.79 -0.84 -43.19
CA GLU A 155 2.51 0.31 -44.08
C GLU A 155 3.79 0.96 -44.63
N SER A 156 3.70 1.77 -45.69
CA SER A 156 4.83 2.58 -46.15
C SER A 156 5.24 3.61 -45.08
N GLY A 157 6.55 3.76 -44.84
CA GLY A 157 7.10 4.56 -43.74
C GLY A 157 7.10 3.91 -42.35
N SER A 158 6.62 2.67 -42.19
CA SER A 158 6.60 1.96 -40.89
C SER A 158 7.96 1.41 -40.41
N GLY A 159 9.05 1.64 -41.13
CA GLY A 159 10.41 1.23 -40.73
C GLY A 159 10.90 -0.14 -41.25
N LYS A 160 10.09 -0.88 -42.03
CA LYS A 160 10.42 -2.21 -42.58
C LYS A 160 11.88 -2.37 -43.03
N THR A 161 12.35 -1.52 -43.91
CA THR A 161 13.67 -1.67 -44.55
C THR A 161 14.83 -1.43 -43.57
N GLU A 162 14.66 -0.57 -42.56
CA GLU A 162 15.63 -0.44 -41.46
C GLU A 162 15.56 -1.65 -40.50
N THR A 163 14.37 -2.19 -40.20
CA THR A 163 14.24 -3.44 -39.45
C THR A 163 14.91 -4.61 -40.17
N THR A 164 14.71 -4.72 -41.50
CA THR A 164 15.40 -5.68 -42.39
C THR A 164 16.92 -5.49 -42.34
N LYS A 165 17.43 -4.26 -42.42
CA LYS A 165 18.86 -3.94 -42.35
C LYS A 165 19.50 -4.35 -41.02
N MET A 166 18.83 -4.10 -39.89
CA MET A 166 19.31 -4.56 -38.57
C MET A 166 19.25 -6.09 -38.43
N LEU A 167 18.25 -6.75 -39.01
CA LEU A 167 18.15 -8.20 -39.07
C LEU A 167 19.26 -8.83 -39.93
N MET A 168 19.55 -8.26 -41.11
CA MET A 168 20.63 -8.69 -42.01
C MET A 168 21.99 -8.61 -41.31
N ARG A 169 22.29 -7.47 -40.67
CA ARG A 169 23.52 -7.25 -39.88
C ARG A 169 23.66 -8.27 -38.75
N TYR A 170 22.57 -8.60 -38.07
CA TYR A 170 22.58 -9.61 -37.01
C TYR A 170 22.79 -11.04 -37.54
N LEU A 171 22.14 -11.42 -38.64
CA LEU A 171 22.32 -12.74 -39.26
C LEU A 171 23.75 -12.92 -39.81
N ALA A 172 24.36 -11.84 -40.31
CA ALA A 172 25.76 -11.83 -40.71
C ALA A 172 26.73 -12.00 -39.53
N PHE A 173 26.46 -11.30 -38.42
CA PHE A 173 27.17 -11.48 -37.17
C PHE A 173 27.05 -12.91 -36.61
N PHE A 174 25.89 -13.55 -36.78
CA PHE A 174 25.62 -14.90 -36.28
C PHE A 174 26.34 -15.99 -37.09
N GLY A 175 26.23 -15.97 -38.43
CA GLY A 175 26.90 -16.95 -39.29
C GLY A 175 28.42 -16.74 -39.37
N GLY A 176 28.88 -15.50 -39.22
CA GLY A 176 30.29 -15.16 -39.34
C GLY A 176 30.83 -15.31 -40.77
N HIS A 177 32.15 -15.21 -40.91
CA HIS A 177 32.80 -14.97 -42.19
C HIS A 177 33.80 -16.06 -42.57
N THR A 178 33.83 -16.41 -43.86
CA THR A 178 34.93 -17.13 -44.50
C THR A 178 36.14 -16.19 -44.61
N ALA A 179 37.21 -16.49 -43.86
CA ALA A 179 38.41 -15.66 -43.82
C ALA A 179 39.19 -15.76 -45.14
N GLY A 180 38.97 -14.81 -46.06
CA GLY A 180 39.66 -14.77 -47.35
C GLY A 180 39.52 -13.45 -48.13
N GLU A 181 38.32 -12.85 -48.16
CA GLU A 181 38.05 -11.70 -49.04
C GLU A 181 37.60 -10.44 -48.27
N GLY A 182 38.04 -9.27 -48.74
CA GLY A 182 38.02 -8.01 -47.98
C GLY A 182 36.67 -7.28 -47.89
N ARG A 183 35.56 -7.91 -48.28
CA ARG A 183 34.20 -7.39 -48.13
C ARG A 183 33.28 -8.50 -47.65
N THR A 184 32.42 -8.21 -46.68
CA THR A 184 31.44 -9.16 -46.16
C THR A 184 30.23 -9.26 -47.09
N VAL A 185 29.56 -10.41 -47.12
CA VAL A 185 28.29 -10.58 -47.84
C VAL A 185 27.22 -9.61 -47.30
N GLU A 186 27.26 -9.31 -46.00
CA GLU A 186 26.49 -8.23 -45.37
C GLU A 186 26.69 -6.90 -46.10
N ASN A 187 27.93 -6.43 -46.22
CA ASN A 187 28.24 -5.15 -46.85
C ASN A 187 27.83 -5.16 -48.33
N GLN A 188 28.05 -6.27 -49.06
CA GLN A 188 27.63 -6.38 -50.46
C GLN A 188 26.09 -6.28 -50.62
N VAL A 189 25.32 -6.91 -49.74
CA VAL A 189 23.84 -6.79 -49.74
C VAL A 189 23.42 -5.36 -49.32
N LEU A 190 24.06 -4.78 -48.30
CA LEU A 190 23.72 -3.44 -47.81
C LEU A 190 24.03 -2.33 -48.83
N GLU A 191 25.21 -2.36 -49.44
CA GLU A 191 25.65 -1.43 -50.50
C GLU A 191 24.89 -1.62 -51.82
N SER A 192 24.15 -2.73 -52.00
CA SER A 192 23.23 -2.89 -53.14
C SER A 192 21.92 -2.11 -53.00
N ASN A 193 21.54 -1.68 -51.78
CA ASN A 193 20.26 -1.00 -51.57
C ASN A 193 20.16 0.34 -52.32
N PRO A 194 21.14 1.28 -52.29
CA PRO A 194 21.04 2.52 -53.06
C PRO A 194 20.75 2.32 -54.55
N VAL A 195 21.33 1.28 -55.18
CA VAL A 195 21.06 0.92 -56.58
C VAL A 195 19.63 0.40 -56.77
N LEU A 196 19.15 -0.45 -55.86
CA LEU A 196 17.77 -0.97 -55.89
C LEU A 196 16.72 0.09 -55.55
N GLU A 197 17.04 1.05 -54.69
CA GLU A 197 16.15 2.15 -54.31
C GLU A 197 16.07 3.19 -55.42
N ALA A 198 17.19 3.58 -56.03
CA ALA A 198 17.21 4.49 -57.17
C ALA A 198 16.33 3.98 -58.34
N PHE A 199 16.34 2.68 -58.62
CA PHE A 199 15.61 2.05 -59.75
C PHE A 199 14.30 1.34 -59.37
N GLY A 200 13.96 1.27 -58.08
CA GLY A 200 12.80 0.51 -57.59
C GLY A 200 11.91 1.25 -56.60
N ASN A 201 12.37 2.37 -56.03
CA ASN A 201 11.57 3.21 -55.15
C ASN A 201 11.09 4.49 -55.88
N ALA A 202 10.04 5.11 -55.34
CA ALA A 202 9.53 6.40 -55.79
C ALA A 202 8.87 7.18 -54.61
N LYS A 203 8.66 8.49 -54.80
CA LYS A 203 7.76 9.26 -53.93
C LYS A 203 6.33 8.80 -54.14
N THR A 204 5.64 8.55 -53.03
CA THR A 204 4.19 8.29 -52.96
C THR A 204 3.51 9.31 -52.07
N VAL A 205 2.17 9.35 -52.07
CA VAL A 205 1.37 10.27 -51.22
C VAL A 205 1.69 10.15 -49.71
N LYS A 206 2.20 8.99 -49.24
CA LYS A 206 2.46 8.73 -47.81
C LYS A 206 3.94 8.64 -47.41
N ASN A 207 4.88 8.59 -48.36
CA ASN A 207 6.31 8.35 -48.12
C ASN A 207 7.17 8.85 -49.31
N ASN A 208 8.24 9.60 -49.02
CA ASN A 208 9.18 10.15 -50.00
C ASN A 208 10.05 9.10 -50.71
N ASN A 209 10.36 7.98 -50.04
CA ASN A 209 11.18 6.89 -50.58
C ASN A 209 10.46 5.55 -50.33
N SER A 210 9.56 5.16 -51.24
CA SER A 210 8.73 3.97 -51.11
C SER A 210 9.01 2.95 -52.21
N SER A 211 9.43 1.73 -51.84
CA SER A 211 9.60 0.63 -52.79
C SER A 211 8.30 0.28 -53.53
N ARG A 212 8.40 0.19 -54.86
CA ARG A 212 7.32 -0.20 -55.77
C ARG A 212 7.59 -1.57 -56.41
N PHE A 213 8.28 -2.43 -55.66
CA PHE A 213 8.55 -3.84 -55.90
C PHE A 213 8.63 -4.58 -54.54
N GLY A 214 8.52 -5.91 -54.54
CA GLY A 214 8.82 -6.75 -53.39
C GLY A 214 10.24 -7.31 -53.47
N LYS A 215 10.97 -7.31 -52.34
CA LYS A 215 12.38 -7.75 -52.24
C LYS A 215 12.47 -8.94 -51.28
N PHE A 216 12.86 -10.10 -51.80
CA PHE A 216 13.17 -11.29 -51.00
C PHE A 216 14.67 -11.52 -51.03
N VAL A 217 15.32 -11.47 -49.86
CA VAL A 217 16.76 -11.63 -49.69
C VAL A 217 17.02 -13.01 -49.08
N GLU A 218 17.50 -13.93 -49.90
CA GLU A 218 17.96 -15.26 -49.50
C GLU A 218 19.38 -15.12 -48.94
N ILE A 219 19.58 -15.19 -47.61
CA ILE A 219 20.90 -15.42 -47.02
C ILE A 219 21.19 -16.91 -47.08
N GLN A 220 22.34 -17.31 -47.61
CA GLN A 220 22.68 -18.70 -47.90
C GLN A 220 23.83 -19.15 -47.02
N PHE A 221 23.72 -20.35 -46.45
CA PHE A 221 24.64 -20.88 -45.45
C PHE A 221 25.24 -22.22 -45.87
N ASP A 222 26.44 -22.51 -45.37
CA ASP A 222 27.13 -23.80 -45.51
C ASP A 222 26.66 -24.85 -44.48
N ASP A 223 27.17 -26.07 -44.60
CA ASP A 223 26.84 -27.19 -43.69
C ASP A 223 27.32 -26.96 -42.24
N VAL A 224 28.15 -25.94 -41.98
CA VAL A 224 28.65 -25.51 -40.66
C VAL A 224 27.86 -24.31 -40.10
N GLY A 225 27.04 -23.66 -40.93
CA GLY A 225 26.24 -22.48 -40.58
C GLY A 225 26.90 -21.13 -40.92
N ARG A 226 28.03 -21.12 -41.64
CA ARG A 226 28.65 -19.86 -42.10
C ARG A 226 27.96 -19.37 -43.36
N ILE A 227 27.99 -18.06 -43.61
CA ILE A 227 27.44 -17.51 -44.86
C ILE A 227 28.28 -18.01 -46.04
N SER A 228 27.64 -18.69 -47.00
CA SER A 228 28.27 -19.10 -48.27
C SER A 228 27.95 -18.14 -49.42
N GLY A 229 26.88 -17.36 -49.32
CA GLY A 229 26.48 -16.34 -50.29
C GLY A 229 25.15 -15.68 -49.93
N ALA A 230 24.62 -14.86 -50.83
CA ALA A 230 23.23 -14.40 -50.76
C ALA A 230 22.66 -14.10 -52.16
N ALA A 231 21.33 -14.06 -52.27
CA ALA A 231 20.63 -13.72 -53.50
C ALA A 231 19.38 -12.86 -53.25
N ILE A 232 19.17 -11.87 -54.12
CA ILE A 232 18.00 -11.01 -54.12
C ILE A 232 17.05 -11.48 -55.22
N ARG A 233 15.83 -11.88 -54.85
CA ARG A 233 14.72 -12.10 -55.78
C ARG A 233 13.80 -10.89 -55.72
N THR A 234 13.56 -10.27 -56.86
CA THR A 234 12.60 -9.17 -56.98
C THR A 234 11.31 -9.66 -57.61
N TYR A 235 10.19 -9.17 -57.09
CA TYR A 235 8.86 -9.51 -57.59
C TYR A 235 8.02 -8.24 -57.72
N LEU A 236 6.99 -8.28 -58.57
CA LEU A 236 5.86 -7.35 -58.53
C LEU A 236 6.22 -5.85 -58.74
N LEU A 237 7.20 -5.55 -59.61
CA LEU A 237 7.59 -4.19 -60.01
C LEU A 237 6.42 -3.43 -60.67
N GLU A 238 6.13 -2.21 -60.20
CA GLU A 238 5.05 -1.34 -60.69
C GLU A 238 5.41 -0.70 -62.05
N ARG A 239 5.43 -1.53 -63.11
CA ARG A 239 5.83 -1.12 -64.48
C ARG A 239 5.08 0.11 -64.99
N SER A 240 3.81 0.30 -64.65
CA SER A 240 3.00 1.43 -65.11
C SER A 240 3.55 2.79 -64.69
N ARG A 241 4.21 2.89 -63.52
CA ARG A 241 4.82 4.13 -63.00
C ARG A 241 5.81 4.78 -63.97
N VAL A 242 6.50 3.96 -64.77
CA VAL A 242 7.45 4.41 -65.80
C VAL A 242 6.81 5.41 -66.78
N CYS A 243 5.53 5.24 -67.09
CA CYS A 243 4.81 6.06 -68.09
C CYS A 243 3.65 6.88 -67.51
N GLN A 244 3.15 6.52 -66.33
CA GLN A 244 1.94 7.09 -65.72
C GLN A 244 2.19 7.40 -64.24
N VAL A 245 2.12 8.68 -63.86
CA VAL A 245 2.31 9.16 -62.49
C VAL A 245 1.07 9.93 -62.04
N SER A 246 0.62 9.72 -60.81
CA SER A 246 -0.48 10.49 -60.21
C SER A 246 0.07 11.67 -59.41
N ASP A 247 -0.59 12.81 -59.42
CA ASP A 247 -0.25 13.95 -58.56
C ASP A 247 -0.63 13.66 -57.09
N PRO A 248 0.22 13.94 -56.07
CA PRO A 248 1.56 14.53 -56.10
C PRO A 248 2.72 13.51 -55.90
N GLU A 249 2.66 12.36 -56.57
CA GLU A 249 3.72 11.33 -56.56
C GLU A 249 4.89 11.65 -57.51
N ARG A 250 5.95 10.84 -57.52
CA ARG A 250 7.02 10.86 -58.54
C ARG A 250 7.02 9.58 -59.38
N ASN A 251 7.72 9.61 -60.51
CA ASN A 251 8.28 8.42 -61.16
C ASN A 251 9.43 7.83 -60.31
N TYR A 252 10.10 6.76 -60.76
CA TYR A 252 11.27 6.20 -60.08
C TYR A 252 12.41 7.23 -59.92
N HIS A 253 13.13 7.18 -58.80
CA HIS A 253 14.14 8.21 -58.45
C HIS A 253 15.20 8.39 -59.53
N CYS A 254 15.70 7.32 -60.16
CA CYS A 254 16.77 7.34 -61.16
C CYS A 254 16.56 8.33 -62.32
N PHE A 255 15.31 8.63 -62.67
CA PHE A 255 15.01 9.64 -63.70
C PHE A 255 15.30 11.07 -63.22
N TYR A 256 14.97 11.39 -61.96
CA TYR A 256 15.24 12.69 -61.34
C TYR A 256 16.73 12.84 -61.01
N LEU A 257 17.37 11.78 -60.48
CA LEU A 257 18.82 11.72 -60.27
C LEU A 257 19.58 12.02 -61.57
N LEU A 258 19.15 11.44 -62.70
CA LEU A 258 19.81 11.65 -63.99
C LEU A 258 19.53 13.04 -64.59
N CYS A 259 18.37 13.67 -64.32
CA CYS A 259 18.13 15.08 -64.64
C CYS A 259 18.95 16.04 -63.76
N ALA A 260 19.35 15.61 -62.56
CA ALA A 260 20.19 16.35 -61.61
C ALA A 260 21.69 15.97 -61.68
N ALA A 261 22.08 15.16 -62.68
CA ALA A 261 23.45 14.72 -62.88
C ALA A 261 24.42 15.88 -63.23
N PRO A 262 25.75 15.67 -63.16
CA PRO A 262 26.73 16.67 -63.59
C PRO A 262 26.46 17.16 -65.02
N PRO A 263 26.78 18.45 -65.35
CA PRO A 263 26.46 19.03 -66.65
C PRO A 263 27.00 18.24 -67.86
N GLU A 264 28.11 17.54 -67.69
CA GLU A 264 28.71 16.66 -68.69
C GLU A 264 27.79 15.49 -69.07
N ASP A 265 27.20 14.79 -68.10
CA ASP A 265 26.24 13.71 -68.35
C ASP A 265 24.92 14.26 -68.91
N VAL A 266 24.42 15.38 -68.38
CA VAL A 266 23.18 16.04 -68.84
C VAL A 266 23.30 16.50 -70.30
N GLU A 267 24.40 17.17 -70.67
CA GLU A 267 24.62 17.60 -72.06
C GLU A 267 24.88 16.40 -72.98
N ARG A 268 25.59 15.38 -72.52
CA ARG A 268 25.90 14.15 -73.29
C ARG A 268 24.63 13.36 -73.64
N PHE A 269 23.69 13.27 -72.70
CA PHE A 269 22.40 12.60 -72.91
C PHE A 269 21.28 13.53 -73.41
N LYS A 270 21.59 14.82 -73.67
CA LYS A 270 20.65 15.86 -74.14
C LYS A 270 19.39 16.01 -73.28
N LEU A 271 19.58 15.90 -71.96
CA LEU A 271 18.54 16.06 -70.96
C LEU A 271 18.31 17.54 -70.58
N GLY A 272 17.23 17.80 -69.85
CA GLY A 272 16.84 19.11 -69.34
C GLY A 272 15.98 19.00 -68.08
N ASP A 273 15.34 20.11 -67.68
CA ASP A 273 14.44 20.16 -66.50
C ASP A 273 13.38 19.03 -66.57
N PRO A 274 13.12 18.29 -65.48
CA PRO A 274 12.10 17.22 -65.43
C PRO A 274 10.73 17.62 -66.00
N LYS A 275 10.32 18.90 -65.90
CA LYS A 275 9.08 19.44 -66.46
C LYS A 275 8.99 19.29 -67.98
N SER A 276 10.12 19.16 -68.67
CA SER A 276 10.20 18.95 -70.12
C SER A 276 9.88 17.52 -70.56
N PHE A 277 9.86 16.54 -69.64
CA PHE A 277 9.65 15.13 -69.96
C PHE A 277 8.25 14.64 -69.58
N ARG A 278 7.53 14.08 -70.57
CA ARG A 278 6.15 13.56 -70.42
C ARG A 278 6.00 12.53 -69.30
N TYR A 279 7.02 11.72 -69.05
CA TYR A 279 7.00 10.69 -68.00
C TYR A 279 7.32 11.25 -66.59
N LEU A 280 7.70 12.51 -66.46
CA LEU A 280 8.01 13.17 -65.18
C LEU A 280 7.07 14.35 -64.86
N ASN A 281 6.44 14.97 -65.88
CA ASN A 281 5.65 16.19 -65.73
C ASN A 281 4.13 16.00 -65.50
N GLN A 282 3.69 14.78 -65.20
CA GLN A 282 2.28 14.45 -64.89
C GLN A 282 1.87 14.79 -63.44
N SER A 283 2.82 15.21 -62.61
CA SER A 283 2.67 15.54 -61.19
C SER A 283 3.30 16.90 -60.92
N SER A 284 2.82 17.63 -59.91
CA SER A 284 3.42 18.88 -59.47
C SER A 284 4.73 18.67 -58.68
N CYS A 285 5.05 17.43 -58.31
CA CYS A 285 6.18 17.12 -57.44
C CYS A 285 7.49 16.87 -58.22
N TYR A 286 8.33 17.91 -58.32
CA TYR A 286 9.66 17.84 -58.94
C TYR A 286 10.82 17.77 -57.96
N GLU A 287 10.62 18.15 -56.69
CA GLU A 287 11.65 18.24 -55.64
C GLU A 287 11.21 17.43 -54.39
N LEU A 288 12.15 17.11 -53.50
CA LEU A 288 11.92 16.36 -52.26
C LEU A 288 12.45 17.15 -51.05
N ASP A 289 11.61 17.25 -50.01
CA ASP A 289 11.97 17.92 -48.78
C ASP A 289 13.15 17.20 -48.10
N GLY A 290 14.31 17.88 -48.04
CA GLY A 290 15.52 17.38 -47.38
C GLY A 290 16.37 16.39 -48.19
N VAL A 291 16.12 16.18 -49.49
CA VAL A 291 16.91 15.26 -50.33
C VAL A 291 17.48 15.99 -51.55
N ASN A 292 18.78 15.89 -51.79
CA ASN A 292 19.44 16.44 -52.98
C ASN A 292 19.63 15.36 -54.06
N ASP A 293 18.78 15.36 -55.10
CA ASP A 293 18.85 14.40 -56.21
C ASP A 293 20.22 14.40 -56.94
N ALA A 294 21.02 15.48 -56.86
CA ALA A 294 22.36 15.52 -57.44
C ALA A 294 23.43 14.80 -56.59
N GLU A 295 23.32 14.86 -55.26
CA GLU A 295 24.21 14.11 -54.36
C GLU A 295 23.85 12.61 -54.38
N GLU A 296 22.55 12.29 -54.44
CA GLU A 296 22.08 10.91 -54.55
C GLU A 296 22.45 10.25 -55.91
N TYR A 297 22.60 11.03 -56.99
CA TYR A 297 23.18 10.52 -58.24
C TYR A 297 24.62 10.03 -58.04
N LEU A 298 25.46 10.82 -57.37
CA LEU A 298 26.86 10.47 -57.08
C LEU A 298 26.95 9.30 -56.10
N SER A 299 26.09 9.28 -55.08
CA SER A 299 25.90 8.16 -54.15
C SER A 299 25.56 6.87 -54.91
N THR A 300 24.61 6.93 -55.85
CA THR A 300 24.19 5.80 -56.69
C THR A 300 25.32 5.30 -57.59
N ARG A 301 26.07 6.18 -58.27
CA ARG A 301 27.23 5.77 -59.09
C ARG A 301 28.33 5.10 -58.26
N LYS A 302 28.58 5.58 -57.04
CA LYS A 302 29.52 4.96 -56.10
C LYS A 302 29.05 3.57 -55.64
N ALA A 303 27.76 3.41 -55.31
CA ALA A 303 27.18 2.11 -54.97
C ALA A 303 27.25 1.12 -56.15
N MET A 304 27.03 1.59 -57.38
CA MET A 304 27.19 0.78 -58.59
C MET A 304 28.63 0.22 -58.74
N ASP A 305 29.66 1.04 -58.51
CA ASP A 305 31.06 0.59 -58.51
C ASP A 305 31.35 -0.43 -57.39
N VAL A 306 30.85 -0.19 -56.18
CA VAL A 306 30.98 -1.13 -55.05
C VAL A 306 30.36 -2.49 -55.36
N VAL A 307 29.27 -2.54 -56.14
CA VAL A 307 28.57 -3.78 -56.56
C VAL A 307 29.02 -4.25 -57.98
N GLY A 308 30.22 -3.87 -58.40
CA GLY A 308 30.89 -4.43 -59.58
C GLY A 308 30.26 -4.05 -60.93
N ILE A 309 29.50 -2.96 -60.99
CA ILE A 309 28.96 -2.37 -62.21
C ILE A 309 29.98 -1.35 -62.72
N SER A 310 30.74 -1.74 -63.74
CA SER A 310 31.81 -0.92 -64.32
C SER A 310 31.29 0.40 -64.89
N GLU A 311 32.12 1.43 -64.97
CA GLU A 311 31.74 2.73 -65.57
C GLU A 311 31.08 2.59 -66.96
N THR A 312 31.57 1.65 -67.77
CA THR A 312 31.00 1.37 -69.11
C THR A 312 29.59 0.76 -69.07
N GLU A 313 29.26 0.04 -67.99
CA GLU A 313 27.91 -0.47 -67.72
C GLU A 313 27.03 0.61 -67.08
N GLN A 314 27.56 1.43 -66.16
CA GLN A 314 26.86 2.60 -65.60
C GLN A 314 26.40 3.55 -66.70
N ASP A 315 27.32 3.93 -67.59
CA ASP A 315 27.03 4.76 -68.76
C ASP A 315 25.98 4.11 -69.69
N ALA A 316 25.98 2.77 -69.80
CA ALA A 316 24.98 2.05 -70.59
C ALA A 316 23.60 2.01 -69.92
N ILE A 317 23.54 1.88 -68.58
CA ILE A 317 22.33 1.96 -67.77
C ILE A 317 21.71 3.37 -67.92
N PHE A 318 22.47 4.43 -67.64
CA PHE A 318 21.95 5.80 -67.69
C PHE A 318 21.59 6.24 -69.12
N ARG A 319 22.32 5.77 -70.15
CA ARG A 319 21.91 5.98 -71.56
C ARG A 319 20.55 5.34 -71.89
N VAL A 320 20.23 4.18 -71.31
CA VAL A 320 18.91 3.54 -71.45
C VAL A 320 17.83 4.29 -70.66
N VAL A 321 18.14 4.80 -69.47
CA VAL A 321 17.21 5.67 -68.69
C VAL A 321 16.89 6.97 -69.46
N ALA A 322 17.90 7.64 -70.02
CA ALA A 322 17.72 8.81 -70.88
C ALA A 322 16.88 8.50 -72.14
N ALA A 323 17.13 7.35 -72.78
CA ALA A 323 16.35 6.92 -73.94
C ALA A 323 14.85 6.76 -73.63
N ILE A 324 14.50 6.29 -72.43
CA ILE A 324 13.11 6.17 -71.97
C ILE A 324 12.47 7.55 -71.78
N LEU A 325 13.20 8.55 -71.25
CA LEU A 325 12.70 9.91 -71.11
C LEU A 325 12.41 10.57 -72.47
N HIS A 326 13.33 10.47 -73.43
CA HIS A 326 13.09 10.96 -74.79
C HIS A 326 11.97 10.19 -75.51
N LEU A 327 11.91 8.87 -75.34
CA LEU A 327 10.85 8.03 -75.92
C LEU A 327 9.47 8.52 -75.48
N GLY A 328 9.30 8.95 -74.23
CA GLY A 328 8.03 9.49 -73.72
C GLY A 328 7.57 10.79 -74.36
N ASN A 329 8.49 11.60 -74.88
CA ASN A 329 8.17 12.88 -75.55
C ASN A 329 7.78 12.72 -77.02
N ILE A 330 7.86 11.52 -77.61
CA ILE A 330 7.38 11.28 -78.98
C ILE A 330 5.85 11.37 -78.97
N GLU A 331 5.31 12.34 -79.71
CA GLU A 331 3.87 12.50 -79.93
C GLU A 331 3.46 12.19 -81.37
N PHE A 332 2.24 11.70 -81.53
CA PHE A 332 1.70 11.20 -82.79
C PHE A 332 0.49 12.03 -83.25
N CYS A 333 0.40 12.28 -84.55
CA CYS A 333 -0.77 12.83 -85.24
C CYS A 333 -1.34 11.79 -86.22
N LYS A 334 -2.51 12.06 -86.80
CA LYS A 334 -3.07 11.19 -87.86
C LYS A 334 -2.21 11.27 -89.12
N GLY A 335 -1.87 10.10 -89.66
CA GLY A 335 -1.18 9.95 -90.93
C GLY A 335 -2.09 10.16 -92.15
N GLU A 336 -1.62 9.72 -93.31
CA GLU A 336 -2.34 9.85 -94.58
C GLU A 336 -3.58 8.95 -94.68
N ASP A 337 -3.63 7.82 -93.94
CA ASP A 337 -4.81 6.97 -93.82
C ASP A 337 -5.63 7.31 -92.58
N ALA A 338 -6.95 7.09 -92.63
CA ALA A 338 -7.85 7.36 -91.52
C ALA A 338 -7.51 6.62 -90.20
N ASP A 339 -6.86 5.46 -90.35
CA ASP A 339 -6.45 4.47 -89.32
C ASP A 339 -4.92 4.46 -89.07
N SER A 340 -4.13 5.39 -89.64
CA SER A 340 -2.66 5.44 -89.46
C SER A 340 -2.16 6.64 -88.65
N SER A 341 -0.93 6.51 -88.12
CA SER A 341 -0.24 7.51 -87.30
C SER A 341 1.09 7.94 -87.90
N SER A 342 1.42 9.22 -87.76
CA SER A 342 2.73 9.81 -88.07
C SER A 342 3.23 10.64 -86.89
N LEU A 343 4.52 11.01 -86.89
CA LEU A 343 5.07 11.95 -85.90
C LEU A 343 4.36 13.30 -85.97
N LYS A 344 4.11 13.92 -84.82
CA LYS A 344 3.34 15.17 -84.72
C LYS A 344 4.09 16.41 -85.20
N ASP A 345 5.36 16.52 -84.87
CA ASP A 345 6.18 17.75 -85.02
C ASP A 345 7.69 17.44 -85.04
N GLU A 346 8.51 18.45 -85.33
CA GLU A 346 9.97 18.33 -85.34
C GLU A 346 10.56 17.98 -83.96
N GLN A 347 9.88 18.33 -82.85
CA GLN A 347 10.30 17.93 -81.50
C GLN A 347 10.12 16.41 -81.29
N SER A 348 9.00 15.86 -81.75
CA SER A 348 8.76 14.40 -81.75
C SER A 348 9.79 13.66 -82.62
N ASN A 349 10.23 14.27 -83.74
CA ASN A 349 11.29 13.72 -84.60
C ASN A 349 12.68 13.80 -83.95
N PHE A 350 13.03 14.93 -83.32
CA PHE A 350 14.25 15.06 -82.51
C PHE A 350 14.30 14.00 -81.40
N HIS A 351 13.19 13.79 -80.69
CA HIS A 351 13.12 12.78 -79.64
C HIS A 351 13.17 11.34 -80.18
N LEU A 352 12.57 11.04 -81.34
CA LEU A 352 12.75 9.76 -82.03
C LEU A 352 14.23 9.51 -82.39
N GLN A 353 14.90 10.50 -82.99
CA GLN A 353 16.32 10.41 -83.36
C GLN A 353 17.20 10.19 -82.13
N MET A 354 17.01 10.98 -81.07
CA MET A 354 17.76 10.86 -79.81
C MET A 354 17.53 9.50 -79.14
N THR A 355 16.28 9.00 -79.08
CA THR A 355 16.00 7.64 -78.61
C THR A 355 16.70 6.58 -79.46
N SER A 356 16.75 6.75 -80.79
CA SER A 356 17.45 5.83 -81.69
C SER A 356 18.97 5.83 -81.52
N GLU A 357 19.57 7.00 -81.29
CA GLU A 357 21.01 7.15 -81.02
C GLU A 357 21.40 6.52 -79.68
N LEU A 358 20.65 6.82 -78.61
CA LEU A 358 20.89 6.31 -77.25
C LEU A 358 20.69 4.78 -77.16
N LEU A 359 19.70 4.23 -77.86
CA LEU A 359 19.48 2.77 -77.97
C LEU A 359 20.33 2.11 -79.06
N MET A 360 21.06 2.88 -79.87
CA MET A 360 21.87 2.44 -81.01
C MET A 360 21.12 1.51 -81.99
N CYS A 361 19.83 1.78 -82.20
CA CYS A 361 18.99 1.11 -83.19
C CYS A 361 18.82 1.98 -84.46
N ASP A 362 18.00 1.53 -85.41
CA ASP A 362 17.69 2.26 -86.64
C ASP A 362 16.44 3.15 -86.47
N PRO A 363 16.48 4.46 -86.81
CA PRO A 363 15.39 5.39 -86.50
C PRO A 363 14.08 5.04 -87.20
N HIS A 364 14.14 4.59 -88.44
CA HIS A 364 12.95 4.22 -89.20
C HIS A 364 12.36 2.90 -88.71
N SER A 365 13.20 1.94 -88.31
CA SER A 365 12.76 0.71 -87.65
C SER A 365 12.13 0.97 -86.28
N LEU A 366 12.60 1.97 -85.54
CA LEU A 366 11.96 2.45 -84.31
C LEU A 366 10.59 3.09 -84.59
N GLU A 367 10.48 3.94 -85.61
CA GLU A 367 9.19 4.50 -86.07
C GLU A 367 8.21 3.39 -86.49
N ASP A 368 8.66 2.41 -87.29
CA ASP A 368 7.85 1.26 -87.74
C ASP A 368 7.33 0.44 -86.53
N ALA A 369 8.16 0.25 -85.51
CA ALA A 369 7.82 -0.49 -84.30
C ALA A 369 6.89 0.27 -83.33
N LEU A 370 6.76 1.59 -83.50
CA LEU A 370 5.83 2.44 -82.76
C LEU A 370 4.50 2.59 -83.51
N CYS A 371 4.54 2.86 -84.81
CA CYS A 371 3.37 3.20 -85.64
C CYS A 371 2.71 2.01 -86.35
N LYS A 372 3.30 0.81 -86.34
CA LYS A 372 2.77 -0.39 -87.03
C LYS A 372 2.84 -1.63 -86.13
N ARG A 373 2.01 -2.63 -86.46
CA ARG A 373 1.89 -3.89 -85.71
C ARG A 373 1.84 -5.09 -86.66
N MET A 374 2.61 -6.14 -86.38
CA MET A 374 2.49 -7.42 -87.07
C MET A 374 1.37 -8.27 -86.44
N MET A 375 0.30 -8.49 -87.20
CA MET A 375 -0.81 -9.35 -86.83
C MET A 375 -0.63 -10.73 -87.48
N VAL A 376 -0.20 -11.70 -86.68
CA VAL A 376 -0.08 -13.10 -87.10
C VAL A 376 -1.46 -13.74 -87.10
N THR A 377 -2.04 -13.93 -88.29
CA THR A 377 -3.23 -14.75 -88.48
C THR A 377 -2.83 -16.23 -88.70
N PRO A 378 -3.77 -17.19 -88.71
CA PRO A 378 -3.43 -18.59 -89.00
C PRO A 378 -2.90 -18.86 -90.41
N GLU A 379 -3.09 -17.90 -91.34
CA GLU A 379 -2.83 -18.03 -92.77
C GLU A 379 -1.70 -17.09 -93.24
N GLU A 380 -1.70 -15.82 -92.78
CA GLU A 380 -0.72 -14.80 -93.16
C GLU A 380 -0.27 -13.90 -91.98
N VAL A 381 0.92 -13.29 -92.10
CA VAL A 381 1.41 -12.24 -91.17
C VAL A 381 1.21 -10.87 -91.79
N ILE A 382 0.26 -10.11 -91.28
CA ILE A 382 -0.18 -8.83 -91.86
C ILE A 382 0.43 -7.67 -91.04
N LYS A 383 1.19 -6.77 -91.67
CA LYS A 383 1.53 -5.46 -91.06
C LYS A 383 0.32 -4.55 -91.15
N ARG A 384 -0.22 -4.11 -90.00
CA ARG A 384 -1.30 -3.11 -89.90
C ARG A 384 -0.73 -1.83 -89.26
N SER A 385 -1.07 -0.66 -89.83
CA SER A 385 -0.83 0.63 -89.18
C SER A 385 -1.67 0.76 -87.89
N LEU A 386 -1.12 1.49 -86.92
CA LEU A 386 -1.83 1.89 -85.70
C LEU A 386 -2.34 3.32 -85.85
N ASP A 387 -3.42 3.63 -85.14
CA ASP A 387 -3.89 5.00 -84.99
C ASP A 387 -3.02 5.76 -83.96
N PRO A 388 -3.14 7.09 -83.83
CA PRO A 388 -2.29 7.86 -82.91
C PRO A 388 -2.41 7.45 -81.44
N LEU A 389 -3.56 6.91 -81.02
CA LEU A 389 -3.74 6.36 -79.68
C LEU A 389 -2.99 5.01 -79.55
N GLY A 390 -3.15 4.11 -80.52
CA GLY A 390 -2.42 2.84 -80.58
C GLY A 390 -0.89 3.02 -80.62
N ALA A 391 -0.39 4.03 -81.34
CA ALA A 391 1.03 4.37 -81.38
C ALA A 391 1.55 4.89 -80.02
N ALA A 392 0.78 5.75 -79.33
CA ALA A 392 1.10 6.17 -77.97
C ALA A 392 1.11 5.00 -76.97
N VAL A 393 0.17 4.05 -77.10
CA VAL A 393 0.16 2.81 -76.30
C VAL A 393 1.37 1.90 -76.64
N SER A 394 1.81 1.87 -77.91
CA SER A 394 3.03 1.15 -78.32
C SER A 394 4.29 1.77 -77.70
N ARG A 395 4.43 3.10 -77.73
CA ARG A 395 5.49 3.88 -77.08
C ARG A 395 5.59 3.59 -75.58
N ASP A 396 4.46 3.65 -74.87
CA ASP A 396 4.42 3.34 -73.44
C ASP A 396 4.74 1.86 -73.19
N GLY A 397 4.30 0.95 -74.08
CA GLY A 397 4.65 -0.48 -74.04
C GLY A 397 6.15 -0.74 -74.17
N LEU A 398 6.82 -0.05 -75.11
CA LEU A 398 8.27 -0.11 -75.31
C LEU A 398 9.01 0.37 -74.07
N ALA A 399 8.66 1.55 -73.54
CA ALA A 399 9.26 2.14 -72.35
C ALA A 399 9.17 1.21 -71.12
N LYS A 400 7.97 0.67 -70.83
CA LYS A 400 7.74 -0.30 -69.74
C LYS A 400 8.56 -1.57 -69.90
N THR A 401 8.73 -2.05 -71.14
CA THR A 401 9.49 -3.28 -71.43
C THR A 401 10.98 -3.06 -71.25
N ILE A 402 11.54 -1.95 -71.77
CA ILE A 402 12.95 -1.59 -71.59
C ILE A 402 13.28 -1.43 -70.09
N TYR A 403 12.46 -0.68 -69.34
CA TYR A 403 12.71 -0.45 -67.91
C TYR A 403 12.68 -1.76 -67.11
N SER A 404 11.69 -2.64 -67.36
CA SER A 404 11.64 -3.92 -66.66
C SER A 404 12.85 -4.79 -66.96
N ARG A 405 13.33 -4.85 -68.22
CA ARG A 405 14.53 -5.63 -68.58
C ARG A 405 15.80 -5.06 -67.95
N LEU A 406 15.91 -3.73 -67.86
CA LEU A 406 17.01 -3.06 -67.18
C LEU A 406 17.03 -3.40 -65.68
N PHE A 407 15.86 -3.38 -65.02
CA PHE A 407 15.73 -3.76 -63.61
C PHE A 407 16.03 -5.25 -63.39
N ASP A 408 15.51 -6.14 -64.24
CA ASP A 408 15.83 -7.58 -64.22
C ASP A 408 17.35 -7.79 -64.35
N TRP A 409 18.03 -7.05 -65.24
CA TRP A 409 19.49 -7.13 -65.42
C TRP A 409 20.26 -6.62 -64.20
N LEU A 410 19.87 -5.49 -63.61
CA LEU A 410 20.50 -4.93 -62.41
C LEU A 410 20.47 -5.95 -61.26
N VAL A 411 19.31 -6.57 -61.00
CA VAL A 411 19.16 -7.58 -59.94
C VAL A 411 20.05 -8.80 -60.21
N ASN A 412 20.14 -9.28 -61.45
CA ASN A 412 21.02 -10.40 -61.80
C ASN A 412 22.52 -10.04 -61.65
N LYS A 413 22.93 -8.83 -62.04
CA LYS A 413 24.30 -8.32 -61.89
C LYS A 413 24.67 -8.17 -60.41
N ILE A 414 23.76 -7.67 -59.58
CA ILE A 414 23.88 -7.59 -58.13
C ILE A 414 24.07 -8.99 -57.51
N ASN A 415 23.25 -9.97 -57.88
CA ASN A 415 23.37 -11.36 -57.39
C ASN A 415 24.70 -12.04 -57.76
N ILE A 416 25.26 -11.71 -58.92
CA ILE A 416 26.60 -12.17 -59.32
C ILE A 416 27.68 -11.52 -58.44
N SER A 417 27.55 -10.23 -58.11
CA SER A 417 28.53 -9.52 -57.26
C SER A 417 28.43 -9.86 -55.76
N ILE A 418 27.28 -10.35 -55.28
CA ILE A 418 27.08 -10.82 -53.90
C ILE A 418 27.57 -12.27 -53.73
N GLY A 419 27.82 -13.00 -54.83
CA GLY A 419 28.32 -14.36 -54.80
C GLY A 419 27.25 -15.39 -54.42
N GLN A 420 26.12 -15.40 -55.12
CA GLN A 420 25.06 -16.41 -54.92
C GLN A 420 25.62 -17.85 -54.99
N ASP A 421 25.55 -18.58 -53.88
CA ASP A 421 25.87 -20.01 -53.82
C ASP A 421 24.70 -20.82 -54.37
N SER A 422 24.89 -21.46 -55.52
CA SER A 422 23.84 -22.28 -56.15
C SER A 422 23.72 -23.69 -55.57
N ASN A 423 24.58 -24.09 -54.62
CA ASN A 423 24.60 -25.40 -53.99
C ASN A 423 24.12 -25.39 -52.53
N SER A 424 24.05 -24.22 -51.89
CA SER A 424 23.58 -24.08 -50.50
C SER A 424 22.21 -24.74 -50.31
N ARG A 425 22.12 -25.58 -49.27
CA ARG A 425 20.89 -26.25 -48.84
C ARG A 425 20.11 -25.48 -47.78
N ARG A 426 20.80 -24.59 -47.04
CA ARG A 426 20.32 -23.89 -45.86
C ARG A 426 20.24 -22.40 -46.14
N LEU A 427 19.04 -21.84 -46.09
CA LEU A 427 18.81 -20.42 -46.28
C LEU A 427 17.81 -19.83 -45.28
N ILE A 428 18.02 -18.54 -44.99
CA ILE A 428 17.08 -17.67 -44.30
C ILE A 428 16.62 -16.60 -45.28
N GLY A 429 15.37 -16.70 -45.72
CA GLY A 429 14.77 -15.74 -46.65
C GLY A 429 14.10 -14.58 -45.95
N VAL A 430 14.63 -13.36 -46.05
CA VAL A 430 14.01 -12.15 -45.50
C VAL A 430 13.14 -11.49 -46.57
N LEU A 431 11.83 -11.39 -46.32
CA LEU A 431 10.87 -10.75 -47.23
C LEU A 431 10.57 -9.32 -46.75
N ASP A 432 11.00 -8.31 -47.52
CA ASP A 432 10.54 -6.92 -47.40
C ASP A 432 9.56 -6.64 -48.54
N ILE A 433 8.30 -6.34 -48.20
CA ILE A 433 7.23 -6.13 -49.18
C ILE A 433 6.28 -5.01 -48.76
N TYR A 434 5.69 -4.35 -49.75
CA TYR A 434 4.66 -3.34 -49.54
C TYR A 434 3.50 -3.87 -48.67
N GLY A 435 2.97 -3.01 -47.80
CA GLY A 435 1.78 -3.32 -47.02
C GLY A 435 0.50 -3.15 -47.83
N PHE A 436 -0.64 -3.27 -47.15
CA PHE A 436 -1.96 -2.99 -47.71
C PHE A 436 -2.09 -1.49 -48.08
N GLU A 437 -2.61 -1.19 -49.28
CA GLU A 437 -2.82 0.18 -49.76
C GLU A 437 -4.31 0.52 -49.87
N SER A 438 -4.71 1.63 -49.27
CA SER A 438 -6.01 2.25 -49.51
C SER A 438 -5.84 3.77 -49.57
N PHE A 439 -6.26 4.32 -50.72
CA PHE A 439 -6.18 5.73 -51.06
C PHE A 439 -7.56 6.25 -51.51
N LYS A 440 -7.67 7.56 -51.77
CA LYS A 440 -8.91 8.19 -52.30
C LYS A 440 -9.29 7.66 -53.71
N THR A 441 -8.30 7.20 -54.46
CA THR A 441 -8.40 6.72 -55.84
C THR A 441 -7.51 5.48 -55.96
N ASN A 442 -8.10 4.29 -56.10
CA ASN A 442 -7.35 3.02 -56.15
C ASN A 442 -7.42 2.42 -57.55
N SER A 443 -6.26 2.10 -58.11
CA SER A 443 -6.10 1.61 -59.48
C SER A 443 -5.76 0.10 -59.49
N PHE A 444 -5.51 -0.44 -60.68
CA PHE A 444 -5.08 -1.83 -60.92
C PHE A 444 -3.82 -2.20 -60.11
N GLU A 445 -2.95 -1.24 -59.85
CA GLU A 445 -1.75 -1.35 -59.02
C GLU A 445 -2.11 -1.67 -57.56
N GLN A 446 -2.98 -0.87 -56.93
CA GLN A 446 -3.49 -1.12 -55.57
C GLN A 446 -4.26 -2.44 -55.50
N PHE A 447 -4.99 -2.81 -56.55
CA PHE A 447 -5.69 -4.09 -56.62
C PHE A 447 -4.72 -5.28 -56.58
N CYS A 448 -3.63 -5.21 -57.37
CA CYS A 448 -2.54 -6.17 -57.34
C CYS A 448 -1.82 -6.20 -55.97
N ILE A 449 -1.51 -5.04 -55.40
CA ILE A 449 -0.86 -4.89 -54.08
C ILE A 449 -1.69 -5.51 -52.96
N ASN A 450 -3.00 -5.24 -52.94
CA ASN A 450 -3.91 -5.78 -51.93
C ASN A 450 -4.18 -7.27 -52.13
N TYR A 451 -4.22 -7.76 -53.38
CA TYR A 451 -4.27 -9.21 -53.66
C TYR A 451 -3.05 -9.96 -53.10
N THR A 452 -1.85 -9.39 -53.19
CA THR A 452 -0.65 -9.93 -52.54
C THR A 452 -0.79 -9.94 -51.01
N ASN A 453 -1.29 -8.85 -50.41
CA ASN A 453 -1.49 -8.78 -48.96
C ASN A 453 -2.56 -9.78 -48.48
N GLU A 454 -3.65 -9.99 -49.22
CA GLU A 454 -4.63 -11.06 -48.95
C GLU A 454 -3.98 -12.45 -48.96
N LYS A 455 -3.08 -12.72 -49.93
CA LYS A 455 -2.37 -14.01 -50.03
C LYS A 455 -1.37 -14.23 -48.90
N LEU A 456 -0.61 -13.20 -48.52
CA LEU A 456 0.29 -13.27 -47.37
C LEU A 456 -0.49 -13.39 -46.05
N GLN A 457 -1.62 -12.70 -45.91
CA GLN A 457 -2.48 -12.81 -44.74
C GLN A 457 -3.16 -14.20 -44.65
N GLN A 458 -3.52 -14.81 -45.77
CA GLN A 458 -4.02 -16.19 -45.81
C GLN A 458 -2.97 -17.19 -45.30
N HIS A 459 -1.72 -17.08 -45.78
CA HIS A 459 -0.60 -17.90 -45.33
C HIS A 459 -0.28 -17.68 -43.85
N PHE A 460 -0.27 -16.42 -43.39
CA PHE A 460 -0.12 -16.08 -41.98
C PHE A 460 -1.22 -16.67 -41.10
N ASN A 461 -2.49 -16.51 -41.48
CA ASN A 461 -3.64 -17.06 -40.76
C ASN A 461 -3.51 -18.59 -40.63
N GLN A 462 -3.24 -19.28 -41.75
CA GLN A 462 -3.09 -20.75 -41.79
C GLN A 462 -1.86 -21.23 -40.99
N HIS A 463 -0.74 -20.52 -41.04
CA HIS A 463 0.46 -20.87 -40.29
C HIS A 463 0.32 -20.61 -38.78
N VAL A 464 -0.25 -19.47 -38.36
CA VAL A 464 -0.53 -19.16 -36.95
C VAL A 464 -1.48 -20.20 -36.35
N PHE A 465 -2.53 -20.58 -37.10
CA PHE A 465 -3.44 -21.65 -36.68
C PHE A 465 -2.72 -23.01 -36.56
N LYS A 466 -1.83 -23.36 -37.50
CA LYS A 466 -1.03 -24.59 -37.44
C LYS A 466 -0.02 -24.60 -36.28
N MET A 467 0.63 -23.48 -35.95
CA MET A 467 1.50 -23.36 -34.77
C MET A 467 0.71 -23.59 -33.48
N GLU A 468 -0.46 -22.95 -33.35
CA GLU A 468 -1.32 -23.09 -32.18
C GLU A 468 -1.82 -24.55 -32.04
N GLN A 469 -2.23 -25.20 -33.14
CA GLN A 469 -2.52 -26.64 -33.17
C GLN A 469 -1.33 -27.48 -32.71
N SER A 470 -0.10 -27.17 -33.12
CA SER A 470 1.09 -27.95 -32.74
C SER A 470 1.47 -27.79 -31.25
N GLU A 471 1.24 -26.62 -30.65
CA GLU A 471 1.32 -26.46 -29.18
C GLU A 471 0.28 -27.34 -28.48
N TYR A 472 -0.94 -27.41 -29.01
CA TYR A 472 -2.03 -28.21 -28.43
C TYR A 472 -1.82 -29.73 -28.62
N GLU A 473 -1.28 -30.18 -29.76
CA GLU A 473 -0.86 -31.55 -30.03
C GLU A 473 0.24 -32.00 -29.04
N LYS A 474 1.25 -31.15 -28.83
CA LYS A 474 2.38 -31.43 -27.92
C LYS A 474 1.92 -31.61 -26.46
N GLU A 475 0.95 -30.80 -26.03
CA GLU A 475 0.39 -30.80 -24.68
C GLU A 475 -0.82 -31.74 -24.49
N GLU A 476 -1.26 -32.46 -25.54
CA GLU A 476 -2.37 -33.46 -25.51
C GLU A 476 -3.75 -32.94 -25.04
N ILE A 477 -4.05 -31.66 -25.33
CA ILE A 477 -5.38 -31.07 -25.02
C ILE A 477 -6.37 -31.24 -26.18
N ASP A 478 -7.68 -30.96 -25.96
CA ASP A 478 -8.68 -30.91 -27.05
C ASP A 478 -8.81 -29.49 -27.62
N TRP A 479 -8.73 -29.39 -28.96
CA TRP A 479 -8.87 -28.17 -29.77
C TRP A 479 -9.93 -28.28 -30.89
N SER A 480 -10.74 -29.33 -30.89
CA SER A 480 -11.70 -29.67 -31.98
C SER A 480 -12.77 -28.61 -32.26
N TYR A 481 -12.99 -27.67 -31.34
CA TYR A 481 -14.02 -26.62 -31.41
C TYR A 481 -13.51 -25.28 -32.02
N VAL A 482 -12.21 -25.11 -32.29
CA VAL A 482 -11.64 -23.80 -32.68
C VAL A 482 -12.05 -23.42 -34.10
N GLU A 483 -12.99 -22.49 -34.25
CA GLU A 483 -13.47 -22.02 -35.56
C GLU A 483 -12.44 -21.06 -36.22
N PHE A 484 -11.89 -21.47 -37.36
CA PHE A 484 -10.88 -20.72 -38.11
C PHE A 484 -11.50 -19.83 -39.19
N VAL A 485 -11.25 -18.52 -39.11
CA VAL A 485 -11.75 -17.52 -40.06
C VAL A 485 -10.72 -17.30 -41.20
N ASP A 486 -10.80 -18.12 -42.25
CA ASP A 486 -9.99 -17.95 -43.47
C ASP A 486 -10.53 -16.79 -44.33
N ASN A 487 -9.63 -15.99 -44.93
CA ASN A 487 -9.94 -14.96 -45.94
C ASN A 487 -10.01 -15.53 -47.37
N LYS A 488 -10.03 -16.86 -47.52
CA LYS A 488 -10.17 -17.57 -48.79
C LYS A 488 -11.34 -17.10 -49.65
N ASP A 489 -12.40 -16.57 -49.06
CA ASP A 489 -13.57 -16.09 -49.82
C ASP A 489 -13.27 -14.86 -50.70
N VAL A 490 -12.43 -13.93 -50.24
CA VAL A 490 -11.96 -12.80 -51.07
C VAL A 490 -10.78 -13.17 -51.96
N VAL A 491 -9.95 -14.14 -51.55
CA VAL A 491 -8.88 -14.67 -52.40
C VAL A 491 -9.44 -15.40 -53.63
N ASP A 492 -10.39 -16.33 -53.44
CA ASP A 492 -11.10 -17.03 -54.53
C ASP A 492 -11.80 -16.02 -55.45
N LEU A 493 -12.44 -14.98 -54.89
CA LEU A 493 -13.10 -13.92 -55.67
C LEU A 493 -12.14 -13.24 -56.67
N ILE A 494 -10.88 -13.03 -56.28
CA ILE A 494 -9.86 -12.40 -57.12
C ILE A 494 -9.27 -13.40 -58.12
N GLU A 495 -8.85 -14.58 -57.66
CA GLU A 495 -7.88 -15.41 -58.41
C GLU A 495 -8.46 -16.63 -59.16
N LYS A 496 -9.70 -17.03 -58.86
CA LYS A 496 -10.26 -18.33 -59.26
C LYS A 496 -10.48 -18.42 -60.77
N LYS A 497 -10.18 -19.58 -61.36
CA LYS A 497 -10.44 -19.87 -62.78
C LYS A 497 -11.36 -21.09 -62.91
N PRO A 498 -12.49 -20.99 -63.65
CA PRO A 498 -13.07 -19.78 -64.23
C PRO A 498 -13.72 -18.85 -63.17
N GLY A 499 -14.00 -17.60 -63.55
CA GLY A 499 -14.97 -16.74 -62.86
C GLY A 499 -14.46 -15.76 -61.80
N GLY A 500 -13.18 -15.76 -61.42
CA GLY A 500 -12.59 -14.73 -60.55
C GLY A 500 -12.26 -13.43 -61.30
N ILE A 501 -12.07 -12.31 -60.57
CA ILE A 501 -11.88 -10.96 -61.14
C ILE A 501 -10.76 -10.92 -62.21
N ILE A 502 -9.60 -11.52 -61.93
CA ILE A 502 -8.47 -11.54 -62.90
C ILE A 502 -8.86 -12.29 -64.18
N ALA A 503 -9.61 -13.38 -64.08
CA ALA A 503 -10.07 -14.14 -65.25
C ALA A 503 -11.12 -13.35 -66.07
N LEU A 504 -12.05 -12.67 -65.39
CA LEU A 504 -13.04 -11.82 -66.04
C LEU A 504 -12.38 -10.64 -66.76
N LEU A 505 -11.33 -10.05 -66.16
CA LEU A 505 -10.52 -8.98 -66.73
C LEU A 505 -9.77 -9.46 -67.98
N ASP A 506 -9.07 -10.60 -67.90
CA ASP A 506 -8.39 -11.25 -69.03
C ASP A 506 -9.37 -11.47 -70.21
N GLU A 507 -10.56 -12.03 -69.92
CA GLU A 507 -11.61 -12.26 -70.92
C GLU A 507 -12.11 -10.95 -71.55
N THR A 508 -12.20 -9.85 -70.80
CA THR A 508 -12.60 -8.55 -71.36
C THR A 508 -11.50 -7.86 -72.15
N CYS A 509 -10.23 -7.99 -71.75
CA CYS A 509 -9.09 -7.47 -72.54
C CYS A 509 -8.98 -8.13 -73.93
N MET A 510 -9.53 -9.33 -74.10
CA MET A 510 -9.58 -10.07 -75.36
C MET A 510 -10.71 -9.64 -76.31
N LEU A 511 -11.71 -8.88 -75.83
CA LEU A 511 -12.84 -8.44 -76.65
C LEU A 511 -12.48 -7.14 -77.40
N PRO A 512 -12.56 -7.07 -78.74
CA PRO A 512 -12.05 -5.94 -79.53
C PRO A 512 -12.86 -4.63 -79.43
N LYS A 513 -13.85 -4.55 -78.52
CA LYS A 513 -14.66 -3.36 -78.20
C LYS A 513 -15.06 -3.29 -76.72
N SER A 514 -14.27 -3.86 -75.81
CA SER A 514 -14.54 -3.72 -74.37
C SER A 514 -14.22 -2.30 -73.88
N THR A 515 -15.11 -1.78 -73.03
CA THR A 515 -14.92 -0.54 -72.26
C THR A 515 -14.89 -0.85 -70.75
N PRO A 516 -14.37 0.04 -69.89
CA PRO A 516 -14.35 -0.16 -68.44
C PRO A 516 -15.72 -0.52 -67.84
N GLU A 517 -16.81 0.06 -68.37
CA GLU A 517 -18.18 -0.25 -67.98
C GLU A 517 -18.58 -1.67 -68.37
N THR A 518 -18.18 -2.17 -69.55
CA THR A 518 -18.48 -3.57 -69.95
C THR A 518 -17.79 -4.60 -69.05
N PHE A 519 -16.59 -4.28 -68.53
CA PHE A 519 -15.93 -5.10 -67.52
C PHE A 519 -16.68 -5.03 -66.19
N SER A 520 -17.03 -3.84 -65.71
CA SER A 520 -17.68 -3.68 -64.42
C SER A 520 -19.12 -4.17 -64.40
N GLU A 521 -19.88 -4.06 -65.49
CA GLU A 521 -21.18 -4.74 -65.64
C GLU A 521 -21.04 -6.26 -65.57
N LYS A 522 -19.98 -6.84 -66.15
CA LYS A 522 -19.69 -8.28 -66.03
C LYS A 522 -19.35 -8.67 -64.58
N LEU A 523 -18.60 -7.84 -63.85
CA LEU A 523 -18.40 -8.01 -62.39
C LEU A 523 -19.72 -7.94 -61.62
N TYR A 524 -20.54 -6.91 -61.85
CA TYR A 524 -21.82 -6.71 -61.18
C TYR A 524 -22.80 -7.86 -61.43
N GLN A 525 -22.80 -8.44 -62.64
CA GLN A 525 -23.64 -9.59 -62.98
C GLN A 525 -23.12 -10.88 -62.31
N THR A 526 -21.81 -11.09 -62.28
CA THR A 526 -21.20 -12.31 -61.72
C THR A 526 -21.25 -12.35 -60.19
N PHE A 527 -21.00 -11.21 -59.53
CA PHE A 527 -20.79 -11.14 -58.08
C PHE A 527 -21.92 -10.46 -57.30
N LYS A 528 -23.09 -10.24 -57.92
CA LYS A 528 -24.26 -9.53 -57.34
C LYS A 528 -24.61 -9.91 -55.90
N ASN A 529 -24.44 -11.19 -55.55
CA ASN A 529 -24.82 -11.77 -54.25
C ASN A 529 -23.60 -12.13 -53.38
N HIS A 530 -22.38 -11.76 -53.77
CA HIS A 530 -21.16 -12.18 -53.08
C HIS A 530 -20.84 -11.25 -51.89
N LYS A 531 -20.70 -11.80 -50.68
CA LYS A 531 -20.53 -11.03 -49.43
C LYS A 531 -19.39 -10.00 -49.47
N ARG A 532 -18.32 -10.29 -50.23
CA ARG A 532 -17.11 -9.45 -50.34
C ARG A 532 -17.11 -8.46 -51.52
N PHE A 533 -18.19 -8.40 -52.30
CA PHE A 533 -18.26 -7.55 -53.49
C PHE A 533 -19.44 -6.57 -53.35
N ILE A 534 -19.13 -5.28 -53.42
CA ILE A 534 -20.11 -4.20 -53.30
C ILE A 534 -20.13 -3.40 -54.60
N LYS A 535 -21.33 -3.15 -55.13
CA LYS A 535 -21.54 -2.21 -56.24
C LYS A 535 -21.74 -0.78 -55.70
N PRO A 536 -20.90 0.19 -56.07
CA PRO A 536 -21.12 1.60 -55.77
C PRO A 536 -22.45 2.12 -56.33
N LYS A 537 -23.08 3.07 -55.60
CA LYS A 537 -24.41 3.59 -55.94
C LYS A 537 -24.39 4.71 -57.00
N LEU A 538 -23.26 5.40 -57.17
CA LEU A 538 -23.15 6.64 -57.95
C LEU A 538 -22.38 6.45 -59.27
N THR A 539 -21.32 5.64 -59.26
CA THR A 539 -20.46 5.39 -60.42
C THR A 539 -20.88 4.12 -61.18
N ARG A 540 -20.50 4.05 -62.47
CA ARG A 540 -20.86 2.95 -63.38
C ARG A 540 -19.70 2.00 -63.73
N SER A 541 -18.47 2.44 -63.49
CA SER A 541 -17.22 1.70 -63.71
C SER A 541 -16.62 1.17 -62.41
N ASP A 542 -16.70 1.88 -61.29
CA ASP A 542 -16.07 1.43 -60.04
C ASP A 542 -16.65 0.12 -59.47
N PHE A 543 -15.83 -0.60 -58.71
CA PHE A 543 -16.26 -1.73 -57.87
C PHE A 543 -15.57 -1.67 -56.50
N THR A 544 -16.24 -2.13 -55.45
CA THR A 544 -15.70 -2.12 -54.08
C THR A 544 -15.52 -3.56 -53.59
N LEU A 545 -14.34 -3.86 -53.03
CA LEU A 545 -14.04 -5.14 -52.40
C LEU A 545 -13.91 -4.99 -50.89
N VAL A 546 -14.43 -5.97 -50.14
CA VAL A 546 -14.32 -6.06 -48.69
C VAL A 546 -13.14 -6.95 -48.32
N HIS A 547 -11.95 -6.35 -48.28
CA HIS A 547 -10.70 -7.00 -47.87
C HIS A 547 -10.67 -7.35 -46.38
N TYR A 548 -9.67 -8.10 -45.92
CA TYR A 548 -9.49 -8.32 -44.47
C TYR A 548 -9.27 -7.00 -43.70
N ALA A 549 -8.59 -6.03 -44.33
CA ALA A 549 -8.26 -4.72 -43.76
C ALA A 549 -9.42 -3.69 -43.81
N GLY A 550 -10.48 -3.95 -44.59
CA GLY A 550 -11.61 -3.03 -44.78
C GLY A 550 -12.12 -2.95 -46.22
N GLU A 551 -12.98 -1.98 -46.50
CA GLU A 551 -13.51 -1.74 -47.86
C GLU A 551 -12.54 -0.91 -48.71
N VAL A 552 -12.29 -1.32 -49.96
CA VAL A 552 -11.51 -0.56 -50.95
C VAL A 552 -12.30 -0.44 -52.25
N GLN A 553 -12.52 0.80 -52.70
CA GLN A 553 -13.17 1.12 -53.97
C GLN A 553 -12.11 1.31 -55.06
N TYR A 554 -12.21 0.52 -56.13
CA TYR A 554 -11.32 0.53 -57.29
C TYR A 554 -11.99 1.15 -58.51
N GLN A 555 -11.26 2.01 -59.21
CA GLN A 555 -11.73 2.69 -60.42
C GLN A 555 -11.35 1.87 -61.66
N SER A 556 -12.33 1.29 -62.38
CA SER A 556 -12.03 0.37 -63.49
C SER A 556 -11.54 1.05 -64.77
N ASP A 557 -11.63 2.38 -64.84
CA ASP A 557 -11.42 3.22 -66.03
C ASP A 557 -10.11 2.91 -66.79
N GLN A 558 -9.04 2.54 -66.06
CA GLN A 558 -7.74 2.19 -66.64
C GLN A 558 -7.37 0.69 -66.54
N PHE A 559 -8.20 -0.15 -65.91
CA PHE A 559 -7.88 -1.58 -65.66
C PHE A 559 -7.64 -2.35 -66.96
N LEU A 560 -8.46 -2.13 -67.99
CA LEU A 560 -8.34 -2.83 -69.26
C LEU A 560 -7.02 -2.52 -69.98
N ASP A 561 -6.56 -1.28 -69.95
CA ASP A 561 -5.36 -0.85 -70.67
C ASP A 561 -4.08 -1.10 -69.87
N LYS A 562 -4.17 -1.04 -68.53
CA LYS A 562 -3.07 -1.46 -67.65
C LYS A 562 -2.83 -2.98 -67.71
N ASN A 563 -3.87 -3.81 -67.82
CA ASN A 563 -3.72 -5.26 -67.84
C ASN A 563 -3.20 -5.83 -69.19
N LYS A 564 -3.26 -5.06 -70.28
CA LYS A 564 -2.79 -5.44 -71.64
C LYS A 564 -1.26 -5.43 -71.76
N ASP A 565 -0.58 -6.47 -71.24
CA ASP A 565 0.88 -6.64 -71.31
C ASP A 565 1.34 -7.19 -72.68
N TYR A 566 1.05 -6.44 -73.75
CA TYR A 566 1.48 -6.79 -75.10
C TYR A 566 3.00 -6.66 -75.24
N VAL A 567 3.71 -7.77 -75.06
CA VAL A 567 5.07 -7.90 -75.62
C VAL A 567 4.94 -7.83 -77.14
N VAL A 568 5.36 -6.70 -77.70
CA VAL A 568 5.46 -6.49 -79.14
C VAL A 568 6.72 -7.22 -79.60
N ALA A 569 6.58 -8.20 -80.50
CA ALA A 569 7.73 -8.96 -81.00
C ALA A 569 8.68 -8.01 -81.75
N GLU A 570 8.10 -7.05 -82.47
CA GLU A 570 8.75 -5.97 -83.18
C GLU A 570 9.64 -5.09 -82.27
N HIS A 571 9.27 -4.91 -80.99
CA HIS A 571 10.14 -4.23 -80.00
C HIS A 571 11.34 -5.11 -79.62
N GLN A 572 11.12 -6.42 -79.45
CA GLN A 572 12.19 -7.36 -79.11
C GLN A 572 13.16 -7.55 -80.29
N ASP A 573 12.66 -7.65 -81.52
CA ASP A 573 13.47 -7.75 -82.74
C ASP A 573 14.30 -6.47 -82.95
N LEU A 574 13.70 -5.28 -82.79
CA LEU A 574 14.38 -3.98 -82.88
C LEU A 574 15.54 -3.84 -81.88
N LEU A 575 15.31 -4.22 -80.62
CA LEU A 575 16.30 -4.07 -79.56
C LEU A 575 17.36 -5.19 -79.57
N ASN A 576 17.00 -6.39 -80.01
CA ASN A 576 17.97 -7.46 -80.30
C ASN A 576 18.93 -7.07 -81.43
N ALA A 577 18.42 -6.35 -82.45
CA ALA A 577 19.21 -5.80 -83.56
C ALA A 577 19.98 -4.51 -83.23
N SER A 578 19.95 -4.03 -81.97
CA SER A 578 20.75 -2.88 -81.54
C SER A 578 22.24 -3.13 -81.71
N LYS A 579 22.97 -2.11 -82.17
CA LYS A 579 24.44 -2.12 -82.22
C LYS A 579 25.09 -2.05 -80.83
N CYS A 580 24.31 -1.75 -79.79
CA CYS A 580 24.77 -1.77 -78.42
C CYS A 580 24.69 -3.19 -77.84
N SER A 581 25.84 -3.73 -77.41
CA SER A 581 25.94 -5.03 -76.73
C SER A 581 25.12 -5.11 -75.43
N PHE A 582 25.00 -3.99 -74.69
CA PHE A 582 24.18 -3.92 -73.49
C PHE A 582 22.69 -4.02 -73.82
N VAL A 583 22.18 -3.20 -74.75
CA VAL A 583 20.75 -3.18 -75.14
C VAL A 583 20.34 -4.51 -75.78
N SER A 584 21.13 -5.05 -76.69
CA SER A 584 20.87 -6.38 -77.28
C SER A 584 20.95 -7.51 -76.24
N GLY A 585 21.83 -7.38 -75.23
CA GLY A 585 21.91 -8.29 -74.08
C GLY A 585 20.67 -8.28 -73.16
N LEU A 586 19.97 -7.14 -73.04
CA LEU A 586 18.67 -7.05 -72.33
C LEU A 586 17.54 -7.78 -73.09
N PHE A 587 17.70 -8.02 -74.39
CA PHE A 587 16.69 -8.58 -75.29
C PHE A 587 17.21 -9.81 -76.06
N PRO A 588 17.50 -10.95 -75.38
CA PRO A 588 17.93 -12.18 -76.04
C PRO A 588 16.83 -12.76 -76.97
N PRO A 589 17.20 -13.49 -78.03
CA PRO A 589 16.24 -14.01 -79.02
C PRO A 589 15.37 -15.14 -78.46
N LEU A 590 14.09 -15.18 -78.85
CA LEU A 590 13.12 -16.16 -78.33
C LEU A 590 13.39 -17.60 -78.83
N PRO A 591 13.23 -18.63 -77.98
CA PRO A 591 13.28 -20.03 -78.41
C PRO A 591 12.22 -20.35 -79.46
N LYS A 592 12.66 -20.86 -80.63
CA LYS A 592 11.83 -21.10 -81.84
C LYS A 592 10.61 -22.01 -81.65
N ALA A 593 10.50 -22.73 -80.54
CA ALA A 593 9.34 -23.58 -80.21
C ALA A 593 8.11 -22.81 -79.67
N SER A 594 8.24 -21.50 -79.39
CA SER A 594 7.21 -20.69 -78.71
C SER A 594 6.25 -19.92 -79.63
N SER A 595 6.16 -20.28 -80.91
CA SER A 595 5.48 -19.52 -81.99
C SER A 595 3.96 -19.31 -81.88
N LYS A 596 3.33 -19.72 -80.77
CA LYS A 596 1.94 -19.36 -80.44
C LYS A 596 1.91 -18.29 -79.37
N SER A 597 1.84 -17.03 -79.83
CA SER A 597 1.57 -15.86 -78.98
C SER A 597 0.21 -15.99 -78.30
N LYS A 598 0.21 -16.61 -77.11
CA LYS A 598 -0.94 -16.55 -76.19
C LYS A 598 -0.94 -15.16 -75.56
N PHE A 599 -2.09 -14.49 -75.57
CA PHE A 599 -2.31 -13.29 -74.77
C PHE A 599 -1.86 -13.56 -73.32
N SER A 600 -1.05 -12.65 -72.80
CA SER A 600 -0.42 -12.75 -71.50
C SER A 600 -0.60 -11.40 -70.84
N SER A 601 -1.44 -11.34 -69.81
CA SER A 601 -1.79 -10.11 -69.11
C SER A 601 -0.89 -9.85 -67.92
N ILE A 602 -0.86 -8.60 -67.42
CA ILE A 602 -0.15 -8.32 -66.16
C ILE A 602 -0.76 -9.15 -65.03
N GLY A 603 -2.10 -9.20 -64.90
CA GLY A 603 -2.77 -9.94 -63.83
C GLY A 603 -2.47 -11.45 -63.82
N ALA A 604 -2.37 -12.08 -65.00
CA ALA A 604 -2.00 -13.50 -65.09
C ALA A 604 -0.51 -13.74 -64.78
N ARG A 605 0.39 -12.84 -65.21
CA ARG A 605 1.83 -12.90 -64.88
C ARG A 605 2.07 -12.67 -63.39
N PHE A 606 1.42 -11.65 -62.82
CA PHE A 606 1.44 -11.29 -61.42
C PHE A 606 0.95 -12.44 -60.53
N LYS A 607 -0.18 -13.07 -60.89
CA LYS A 607 -0.67 -14.27 -60.19
C LYS A 607 0.36 -15.40 -60.20
N LEU A 608 1.04 -15.64 -61.33
CA LEU A 608 2.05 -16.71 -61.42
C LEU A 608 3.28 -16.40 -60.56
N GLN A 609 3.79 -15.17 -60.60
CA GLN A 609 4.91 -14.74 -59.75
C GLN A 609 4.57 -14.80 -58.26
N LEU A 610 3.36 -14.36 -57.89
CA LEU A 610 2.88 -14.48 -56.50
C LEU A 610 2.71 -15.94 -56.09
N GLN A 611 2.19 -16.81 -56.96
CA GLN A 611 2.10 -18.24 -56.67
C GLN A 611 3.49 -18.85 -56.42
N GLN A 612 4.50 -18.50 -57.23
CA GLN A 612 5.88 -18.96 -57.04
C GLN A 612 6.46 -18.47 -55.70
N LEU A 613 6.24 -17.20 -55.33
CA LEU A 613 6.62 -16.68 -54.01
C LEU A 613 5.93 -17.44 -52.87
N MET A 614 4.62 -17.72 -52.99
CA MET A 614 3.91 -18.51 -51.99
C MET A 614 4.43 -19.96 -51.94
N GLU A 615 4.79 -20.58 -53.06
CA GLU A 615 5.39 -21.92 -53.11
C GLU A 615 6.74 -21.95 -52.38
N THR A 616 7.61 -20.96 -52.59
CA THR A 616 8.85 -20.79 -51.82
C THR A 616 8.57 -20.61 -50.32
N LEU A 617 7.64 -19.74 -49.93
CA LEU A 617 7.31 -19.50 -48.53
C LEU A 617 6.76 -20.75 -47.83
N ASN A 618 5.89 -21.53 -48.49
CA ASN A 618 5.33 -22.77 -47.93
C ASN A 618 6.36 -23.91 -47.76
N LEU A 619 7.50 -23.86 -48.45
CA LEU A 619 8.62 -24.80 -48.25
C LEU A 619 9.51 -24.41 -47.06
N THR A 620 9.45 -23.15 -46.62
CA THR A 620 10.17 -22.63 -45.45
C THR A 620 9.28 -22.59 -44.20
N GLU A 621 9.86 -22.32 -43.04
CA GLU A 621 9.09 -21.92 -41.85
C GLU A 621 9.11 -20.40 -41.63
N PRO A 622 7.95 -19.73 -41.53
CA PRO A 622 7.88 -18.27 -41.42
C PRO A 622 7.84 -17.74 -39.98
N HIS A 623 8.82 -16.90 -39.62
CA HIS A 623 8.73 -15.96 -38.51
C HIS A 623 8.18 -14.62 -39.02
N TYR A 624 7.47 -13.86 -38.17
CA TYR A 624 6.74 -12.65 -38.59
C TYR A 624 7.16 -11.41 -37.81
N ILE A 625 7.45 -10.34 -38.55
CA ILE A 625 7.69 -8.99 -38.01
C ILE A 625 6.66 -8.03 -38.63
N ARG A 626 5.89 -7.36 -37.76
CA ARG A 626 4.86 -6.38 -38.12
C ARG A 626 5.33 -4.98 -37.71
N CYS A 627 5.75 -4.20 -38.71
CA CYS A 627 6.26 -2.85 -38.55
C CYS A 627 5.10 -1.84 -38.55
N VAL A 628 5.06 -0.94 -37.56
CA VAL A 628 3.98 0.03 -37.32
C VAL A 628 4.53 1.46 -37.36
N LYS A 629 3.84 2.34 -38.09
CA LYS A 629 4.11 3.78 -38.17
C LYS A 629 3.31 4.50 -37.08
N PRO A 630 3.91 5.04 -36.01
CA PRO A 630 3.15 5.55 -34.86
C PRO A 630 2.38 6.85 -35.16
N ASN A 631 2.83 7.68 -36.10
CA ASN A 631 2.14 8.91 -36.49
C ASN A 631 2.39 9.27 -37.96
N ASN A 632 1.55 10.14 -38.52
CA ASN A 632 1.72 10.63 -39.89
C ASN A 632 2.54 11.92 -40.02
N LEU A 633 2.94 12.54 -38.90
CA LEU A 633 3.79 13.74 -38.87
C LEU A 633 5.29 13.43 -39.05
N LEU A 634 5.68 12.14 -38.99
CA LEU A 634 7.06 11.65 -39.05
C LEU A 634 7.94 12.16 -37.89
N GLN A 635 7.34 12.46 -36.74
CA GLN A 635 8.03 12.97 -35.55
C GLN A 635 8.23 11.87 -34.49
N PRO A 636 9.34 11.88 -33.73
CA PRO A 636 9.51 10.99 -32.58
C PRO A 636 8.52 11.33 -31.45
N THR A 637 8.30 10.41 -30.52
CA THR A 637 7.43 10.52 -29.32
C THR A 637 5.92 10.71 -29.57
N VAL A 638 5.48 11.07 -30.77
CA VAL A 638 4.05 11.22 -31.09
C VAL A 638 3.42 9.86 -31.46
N PHE A 639 2.34 9.48 -30.79
CA PHE A 639 1.59 8.25 -31.05
C PHE A 639 0.13 8.55 -31.40
N ASP A 640 -0.28 8.22 -32.62
CA ASP A 640 -1.62 8.42 -33.19
C ASP A 640 -2.42 7.12 -33.03
N ASN A 641 -3.23 7.07 -31.96
CA ASN A 641 -4.04 5.90 -31.62
C ASN A 641 -4.91 5.41 -32.79
N ALA A 642 -5.57 6.31 -33.52
CA ALA A 642 -6.49 5.93 -34.59
C ALA A 642 -5.76 5.32 -35.79
N ASN A 643 -4.60 5.87 -36.15
CA ASN A 643 -3.74 5.37 -37.22
C ASN A 643 -3.08 4.03 -36.84
N VAL A 644 -2.51 3.90 -35.64
CA VAL A 644 -1.94 2.64 -35.16
C VAL A 644 -3.01 1.55 -35.08
N LEU A 645 -4.21 1.89 -34.59
CA LEU A 645 -5.35 0.97 -34.55
C LEU A 645 -5.76 0.48 -35.95
N HIS A 646 -5.77 1.36 -36.95
CA HIS A 646 -6.01 0.98 -38.34
C HIS A 646 -4.90 0.04 -38.86
N GLN A 647 -3.64 0.31 -38.56
CA GLN A 647 -2.50 -0.55 -38.93
C GLN A 647 -2.49 -1.91 -38.21
N LEU A 648 -3.01 -2.01 -36.98
CA LEU A 648 -3.14 -3.29 -36.26
C LEU A 648 -4.24 -4.19 -36.88
N ARG A 649 -5.30 -3.57 -37.42
CA ARG A 649 -6.34 -4.22 -38.23
C ARG A 649 -5.80 -4.61 -39.62
N SER A 650 -5.19 -3.67 -40.36
CA SER A 650 -4.69 -3.93 -41.72
C SER A 650 -3.37 -4.72 -41.78
N GLY A 651 -2.65 -4.84 -40.66
CA GLY A 651 -1.50 -5.72 -40.48
C GLY A 651 -1.86 -7.14 -40.01
N GLY A 652 -3.14 -7.44 -39.78
CA GLY A 652 -3.60 -8.77 -39.37
C GLY A 652 -3.17 -9.18 -37.95
N VAL A 653 -2.72 -8.24 -37.12
CA VAL A 653 -2.30 -8.50 -35.74
C VAL A 653 -3.50 -8.87 -34.88
N LEU A 654 -4.61 -8.13 -35.05
CA LEU A 654 -5.85 -8.39 -34.33
C LEU A 654 -6.51 -9.70 -34.79
N GLU A 655 -6.30 -10.12 -36.03
CA GLU A 655 -6.77 -11.41 -36.57
C GLU A 655 -6.04 -12.59 -35.92
N ALA A 656 -4.71 -12.54 -35.79
CA ALA A 656 -3.96 -13.54 -35.02
C ALA A 656 -4.38 -13.56 -33.55
N ILE A 657 -4.63 -12.39 -32.96
CA ILE A 657 -5.15 -12.28 -31.59
C ILE A 657 -6.56 -12.89 -31.48
N ARG A 658 -7.45 -12.68 -32.46
CA ARG A 658 -8.79 -13.31 -32.51
C ARG A 658 -8.69 -14.83 -32.60
N VAL A 659 -7.80 -15.37 -33.45
CA VAL A 659 -7.53 -16.81 -33.55
C VAL A 659 -7.04 -17.37 -32.21
N LYS A 660 -6.08 -16.71 -31.58
CA LYS A 660 -5.55 -17.13 -30.26
C LYS A 660 -6.59 -17.02 -29.14
N CYS A 661 -7.48 -16.02 -29.19
CA CYS A 661 -8.60 -15.87 -28.27
C CYS A 661 -9.75 -16.88 -28.47
N ALA A 662 -9.89 -17.46 -29.67
CA ALA A 662 -10.86 -18.52 -29.93
C ALA A 662 -10.44 -19.88 -29.33
N GLY A 663 -9.12 -20.11 -29.21
CA GLY A 663 -8.52 -21.23 -28.48
C GLY A 663 -8.32 -20.92 -26.99
N TYR A 664 -7.07 -21.06 -26.55
CA TYR A 664 -6.62 -20.83 -25.17
C TYR A 664 -5.58 -19.70 -25.14
N PRO A 665 -5.98 -18.41 -25.15
CA PRO A 665 -5.06 -17.30 -25.33
C PRO A 665 -4.06 -17.14 -24.18
N THR A 666 -4.43 -17.59 -22.98
CA THR A 666 -3.59 -17.50 -21.79
C THR A 666 -3.17 -18.90 -21.35
N ASN A 667 -1.89 -19.22 -21.52
CA ASN A 667 -1.27 -20.41 -20.93
C ASN A 667 -0.17 -20.04 -19.92
N ARG A 668 -0.01 -20.89 -18.90
CA ARG A 668 0.95 -20.75 -17.80
C ARG A 668 1.47 -22.12 -17.40
N THR A 669 2.74 -22.21 -17.00
CA THR A 669 3.26 -23.44 -16.38
C THR A 669 2.54 -23.70 -15.05
N PHE A 670 2.47 -24.96 -14.63
CA PHE A 670 1.84 -25.29 -13.34
C PHE A 670 2.48 -24.53 -12.15
N ILE A 671 3.81 -24.35 -12.18
CA ILE A 671 4.55 -23.64 -11.13
C ILE A 671 4.12 -22.16 -11.04
N GLU A 672 4.01 -21.45 -12.17
CA GLU A 672 3.53 -20.06 -12.20
C GLU A 672 2.08 -19.94 -11.72
N PHE A 673 1.22 -20.86 -12.19
CA PHE A 673 -0.21 -20.85 -11.86
C PHE A 673 -0.44 -21.08 -10.37
N LEU A 674 0.19 -22.10 -9.79
CA LEU A 674 0.13 -22.39 -8.35
C LEU A 674 0.71 -21.23 -7.53
N LYS A 675 1.86 -20.66 -7.92
CA LYS A 675 2.48 -19.54 -7.22
C LYS A 675 1.58 -18.29 -7.16
N ARG A 676 0.74 -18.04 -8.18
CA ARG A 676 -0.25 -16.94 -8.18
C ARG A 676 -1.55 -17.29 -7.46
N PHE A 677 -2.09 -18.51 -7.65
CA PHE A 677 -3.47 -18.83 -7.30
C PHE A 677 -3.69 -19.85 -6.17
N MET A 678 -2.65 -20.46 -5.59
CA MET A 678 -2.78 -21.39 -4.47
C MET A 678 -3.53 -20.81 -3.25
N ILE A 679 -3.54 -19.48 -3.07
CA ILE A 679 -4.36 -18.78 -2.07
C ILE A 679 -5.88 -19.00 -2.23
N LEU A 680 -6.35 -19.38 -3.42
CA LEU A 680 -7.75 -19.73 -3.69
C LEU A 680 -8.13 -21.12 -3.16
N ALA A 681 -7.15 -22.01 -3.03
CA ALA A 681 -7.29 -23.37 -2.52
C ALA A 681 -6.21 -23.72 -1.48
N PRO A 682 -6.20 -23.06 -0.30
CA PRO A 682 -5.22 -23.30 0.76
C PRO A 682 -5.34 -24.69 1.42
N GLU A 683 -6.27 -25.53 0.96
CA GLU A 683 -6.34 -26.96 1.28
C GLU A 683 -5.24 -27.76 0.55
N ILE A 684 -4.76 -27.29 -0.60
CA ILE A 684 -3.66 -27.92 -1.36
C ILE A 684 -2.37 -27.93 -0.51
N LEU A 685 -2.12 -26.87 0.28
CA LEU A 685 -0.99 -26.76 1.21
C LEU A 685 -0.98 -27.81 2.35
N LYS A 686 -1.96 -28.72 2.41
CA LYS A 686 -2.09 -29.74 3.46
C LYS A 686 -1.70 -31.15 3.01
N GLY A 687 -1.29 -31.32 1.75
CA GLY A 687 -0.85 -32.59 1.20
C GLY A 687 0.07 -32.40 0.01
N GLU A 688 0.79 -33.47 -0.34
CA GLU A 688 1.56 -33.52 -1.58
C GLU A 688 0.61 -33.92 -2.72
N TYR A 689 0.46 -33.03 -3.69
CA TYR A 689 -0.40 -33.21 -4.86
C TYR A 689 0.42 -32.92 -6.11
N GLU A 690 0.25 -33.75 -7.14
CA GLU A 690 0.83 -33.47 -8.46
C GLU A 690 0.34 -32.12 -9.00
N ALA A 691 1.21 -31.44 -9.73
CA ALA A 691 1.04 -30.03 -10.04
C ALA A 691 -0.16 -29.77 -10.97
N ASP A 692 -0.48 -30.71 -11.85
CA ASP A 692 -1.67 -30.71 -12.71
C ASP A 692 -2.97 -30.86 -11.91
N VAL A 693 -3.01 -31.80 -10.95
CA VAL A 693 -4.14 -32.06 -10.04
C VAL A 693 -4.39 -30.83 -9.16
N ALA A 694 -3.32 -30.23 -8.64
CA ALA A 694 -3.39 -29.01 -7.85
C ALA A 694 -3.92 -27.82 -8.66
N CYS A 695 -3.46 -27.64 -9.91
CA CYS A 695 -3.98 -26.61 -10.82
C CYS A 695 -5.47 -26.83 -11.12
N LYS A 696 -5.84 -28.06 -11.48
CA LYS A 696 -7.23 -28.43 -11.79
C LYS A 696 -8.16 -28.19 -10.61
N TRP A 697 -7.75 -28.55 -9.40
CA TRP A 697 -8.57 -28.35 -8.20
C TRP A 697 -8.86 -26.87 -7.91
N ILE A 698 -7.91 -25.95 -8.18
CA ILE A 698 -8.17 -24.51 -8.09
C ILE A 698 -9.29 -24.09 -9.05
N LEU A 699 -9.26 -24.57 -10.29
CA LEU A 699 -10.22 -24.22 -11.35
C LEU A 699 -11.60 -24.81 -11.06
N ASP A 700 -11.68 -26.10 -10.74
CA ASP A 700 -12.89 -26.82 -10.36
C ASP A 700 -13.55 -26.17 -9.11
N LYS A 701 -12.75 -25.79 -8.11
CA LYS A 701 -13.22 -25.11 -6.88
C LYS A 701 -13.79 -23.70 -7.15
N LYS A 702 -13.47 -23.09 -8.28
CA LYS A 702 -14.06 -21.81 -8.74
C LYS A 702 -15.20 -21.98 -9.74
N GLY A 703 -15.45 -23.20 -10.23
CA GLY A 703 -16.52 -23.48 -11.19
C GLY A 703 -16.23 -22.98 -12.60
N LEU A 704 -14.97 -22.71 -12.93
CA LEU A 704 -14.54 -22.31 -14.27
C LEU A 704 -14.79 -23.44 -15.26
N THR A 705 -15.40 -23.15 -16.41
CA THR A 705 -15.74 -24.15 -17.43
C THR A 705 -14.92 -23.97 -18.70
N GLY A 706 -14.63 -25.07 -19.41
CA GLY A 706 -13.97 -25.02 -20.72
C GLY A 706 -12.50 -24.59 -20.71
N PHE A 707 -11.81 -24.69 -19.57
CA PHE A 707 -10.34 -24.70 -19.48
C PHE A 707 -9.78 -26.07 -19.93
N GLN A 708 -8.47 -26.16 -20.13
CA GLN A 708 -7.76 -27.44 -20.29
C GLN A 708 -6.50 -27.50 -19.41
N ILE A 709 -6.05 -28.73 -19.15
CA ILE A 709 -4.79 -29.05 -18.47
C ILE A 709 -3.98 -29.87 -19.46
N GLY A 710 -2.80 -29.37 -19.84
CA GLY A 710 -1.85 -30.08 -20.69
C GLY A 710 -0.90 -30.95 -19.89
N LYS A 711 0.27 -31.25 -20.46
CA LYS A 711 1.36 -31.98 -19.80
C LYS A 711 2.22 -31.11 -18.89
N SER A 712 2.36 -29.82 -19.22
CA SER A 712 3.21 -28.87 -18.47
C SER A 712 2.52 -27.54 -18.14
N LYS A 713 1.38 -27.26 -18.78
CA LYS A 713 0.68 -25.98 -18.68
C LYS A 713 -0.81 -26.09 -18.35
N VAL A 714 -1.32 -25.06 -17.67
CA VAL A 714 -2.74 -24.72 -17.63
C VAL A 714 -3.09 -23.88 -18.86
N PHE A 715 -4.21 -24.21 -19.52
CA PHE A 715 -4.73 -23.51 -20.69
C PHE A 715 -6.10 -22.90 -20.38
N LEU A 716 -6.20 -21.56 -20.42
CA LEU A 716 -7.38 -20.80 -20.02
C LEU A 716 -8.01 -20.04 -21.19
N ARG A 717 -9.32 -19.81 -21.11
CA ARG A 717 -10.08 -18.98 -22.05
C ARG A 717 -9.90 -17.48 -21.76
N ALA A 718 -10.19 -16.66 -22.76
CA ALA A 718 -10.17 -15.20 -22.64
C ALA A 718 -11.00 -14.73 -21.42
N GLY A 719 -10.38 -13.96 -20.52
CA GLY A 719 -11.00 -13.43 -19.30
C GLY A 719 -10.95 -14.33 -18.06
N GLN A 720 -10.69 -15.64 -18.18
CA GLN A 720 -10.66 -16.54 -17.01
C GLN A 720 -9.50 -16.26 -16.05
N MET A 721 -8.38 -15.74 -16.57
CA MET A 721 -7.27 -15.23 -15.75
C MET A 721 -7.74 -14.09 -14.83
N ALA A 722 -8.46 -13.11 -15.38
CA ALA A 722 -8.99 -11.98 -14.61
C ALA A 722 -10.08 -12.39 -13.62
N GLU A 723 -10.87 -13.42 -13.91
CA GLU A 723 -11.84 -14.00 -12.97
C GLU A 723 -11.16 -14.65 -11.75
N LEU A 724 -10.05 -15.37 -11.97
CA LEU A 724 -9.20 -15.90 -10.90
C LEU A 724 -8.56 -14.78 -10.07
N ASP A 725 -8.09 -13.71 -10.70
CA ASP A 725 -7.53 -12.56 -9.98
C ASP A 725 -8.58 -11.76 -9.21
N ALA A 726 -9.78 -11.55 -9.75
CA ALA A 726 -10.90 -10.96 -9.01
C ALA A 726 -11.26 -11.80 -7.78
N HIS A 727 -11.25 -13.13 -7.89
CA HIS A 727 -11.39 -14.03 -6.74
C HIS A 727 -10.23 -13.93 -5.74
N ARG A 728 -8.98 -13.79 -6.20
CA ARG A 728 -7.77 -13.64 -5.36
C ARG A 728 -7.83 -12.32 -4.58
N THR A 729 -8.12 -11.22 -5.24
CA THR A 729 -8.22 -9.89 -4.65
C THR A 729 -9.40 -9.78 -3.68
N LYS A 730 -10.52 -10.50 -3.91
CA LYS A 730 -11.58 -10.67 -2.90
C LYS A 730 -11.08 -11.38 -1.63
N VAL A 731 -10.40 -12.53 -1.76
CA VAL A 731 -9.85 -13.28 -0.61
C VAL A 731 -8.85 -12.46 0.19
N LEU A 732 -7.94 -11.75 -0.50
CA LEU A 732 -6.98 -10.81 0.12
C LEU A 732 -7.70 -9.68 0.88
N GLY A 733 -8.75 -9.10 0.29
CA GLY A 733 -9.56 -8.06 0.93
C GLY A 733 -10.31 -8.54 2.18
N GLU A 734 -10.79 -9.78 2.19
CA GLU A 734 -11.43 -10.41 3.36
C GLU A 734 -10.41 -10.71 4.48
N ALA A 735 -9.23 -11.23 4.13
CA ALA A 735 -8.13 -11.43 5.08
C ALA A 735 -7.67 -10.10 5.72
N ALA A 736 -7.50 -9.05 4.91
CA ALA A 736 -7.15 -7.71 5.40
C ALA A 736 -8.19 -7.15 6.39
N LYS A 737 -9.49 -7.31 6.09
CA LYS A 737 -10.59 -6.92 7.01
C LYS A 737 -10.50 -7.69 8.34
N MET A 738 -10.19 -8.98 8.32
CA MET A 738 -10.04 -9.80 9.53
C MET A 738 -8.87 -9.33 10.40
N ILE A 739 -7.69 -9.10 9.80
CA ILE A 739 -6.49 -8.61 10.49
C ILE A 739 -6.76 -7.23 11.11
N GLN A 740 -7.33 -6.30 10.34
CA GLN A 740 -7.73 -4.98 10.84
C GLN A 740 -8.72 -5.07 12.01
N GLY A 741 -9.69 -5.99 11.95
CA GLY A 741 -10.64 -6.26 13.02
C GLY A 741 -9.96 -6.69 14.33
N GLN A 742 -9.02 -7.64 14.26
CA GLN A 742 -8.28 -8.11 15.43
C GLN A 742 -7.36 -7.03 16.02
N VAL A 743 -6.63 -6.29 15.18
CA VAL A 743 -5.77 -5.17 15.63
C VAL A 743 -6.60 -4.07 16.31
N ARG A 744 -7.72 -3.65 15.71
CA ARG A 744 -8.65 -2.67 16.31
C ARG A 744 -9.22 -3.18 17.65
N THR A 745 -9.55 -4.46 17.74
CA THR A 745 -10.06 -5.09 18.97
C THR A 745 -9.01 -5.11 20.08
N ARG A 746 -7.76 -5.51 19.78
CA ARG A 746 -6.64 -5.50 20.73
C ARG A 746 -6.39 -4.11 21.30
N LEU A 747 -6.19 -3.12 20.42
CA LEU A 747 -5.90 -1.73 20.81
C LEU A 747 -7.04 -1.11 21.65
N THR A 748 -8.29 -1.46 21.37
CA THR A 748 -9.46 -0.99 22.14
C THR A 748 -9.54 -1.66 23.51
N ARG A 749 -9.32 -2.98 23.58
CA ARG A 749 -9.30 -3.76 24.83
C ARG A 749 -8.19 -3.29 25.77
N GLU A 750 -7.00 -3.00 25.25
CA GLU A 750 -5.85 -2.51 25.99
C GLU A 750 -6.14 -1.15 26.66
N ARG A 751 -6.67 -0.19 25.89
CA ARG A 751 -7.11 1.12 26.39
C ARG A 751 -8.20 0.99 27.46
N TYR A 752 -9.19 0.12 27.26
CA TYR A 752 -10.24 -0.14 28.25
C TYR A 752 -9.69 -0.74 29.56
N VAL A 753 -8.76 -1.70 29.48
CA VAL A 753 -8.13 -2.28 30.68
C VAL A 753 -7.33 -1.23 31.46
N LEU A 754 -6.60 -0.35 30.77
CA LEU A 754 -5.87 0.75 31.41
C LEU A 754 -6.81 1.75 32.09
N LEU A 755 -7.87 2.18 31.41
CA LEU A 755 -8.90 3.07 31.97
C LEU A 755 -9.57 2.44 33.19
N ARG A 756 -9.96 1.15 33.11
CA ARG A 756 -10.56 0.40 34.23
C ARG A 756 -9.62 0.32 35.43
N ARG A 757 -8.31 0.06 35.22
CA ARG A 757 -7.31 0.05 36.31
C ARG A 757 -7.21 1.41 36.99
N ALA A 758 -7.13 2.50 36.22
CA ALA A 758 -7.12 3.86 36.76
C ALA A 758 -8.39 4.17 37.58
N SER A 759 -9.57 3.86 37.05
CA SER A 759 -10.85 4.05 37.75
C SER A 759 -10.92 3.27 39.07
N VAL A 760 -10.50 2.00 39.09
CA VAL A 760 -10.48 1.17 40.31
C VAL A 760 -9.52 1.74 41.35
N ASN A 761 -8.33 2.19 40.95
CA ASN A 761 -7.34 2.80 41.85
C ASN A 761 -7.86 4.10 42.48
N ILE A 762 -8.51 4.97 41.69
CA ILE A 762 -9.13 6.21 42.18
C ILE A 762 -10.24 5.89 43.20
N GLN A 763 -11.14 4.95 42.88
CA GLN A 763 -12.20 4.54 43.80
C GLN A 763 -11.67 3.90 45.09
N ALA A 764 -10.61 3.09 45.02
CA ALA A 764 -9.96 2.49 46.18
C ALA A 764 -9.35 3.55 47.10
N ASN A 765 -8.61 4.51 46.52
CA ASN A 765 -8.05 5.64 47.27
C ASN A 765 -9.12 6.51 47.91
N TRP A 766 -10.26 6.74 47.24
CA TRP A 766 -11.39 7.46 47.81
C TRP A 766 -12.02 6.74 49.02
N ARG A 767 -12.31 5.44 48.89
CA ARG A 767 -12.80 4.59 50.01
C ARG A 767 -11.82 4.61 51.19
N ALA A 768 -10.52 4.49 50.93
CA ALA A 768 -9.47 4.56 51.94
C ALA A 768 -9.33 5.96 52.58
N ASN A 769 -9.62 7.05 51.87
CA ASN A 769 -9.66 8.40 52.45
C ASN A 769 -10.88 8.57 53.38
N LEU A 770 -12.06 8.13 52.94
CA LEU A 770 -13.28 8.15 53.76
C LEU A 770 -13.11 7.36 55.07
N ALA A 771 -12.57 6.14 55.01
CA ALA A 771 -12.25 5.35 56.20
C ALA A 771 -11.24 6.07 57.13
N ARG A 772 -10.19 6.70 56.58
CA ARG A 772 -9.23 7.52 57.35
C ARG A 772 -9.86 8.80 57.92
N LYS A 773 -10.94 9.34 57.34
CA LYS A 773 -11.70 10.48 57.89
C LYS A 773 -12.52 10.03 59.11
N ILE A 774 -13.24 8.91 59.00
CA ILE A 774 -14.05 8.33 60.09
C ILE A 774 -13.16 7.89 61.26
N SER A 775 -12.06 7.17 60.99
CA SER A 775 -11.10 6.74 62.02
C SER A 775 -10.43 7.90 62.77
N ARG A 776 -10.27 9.07 62.13
CA ARG A 776 -9.77 10.29 62.79
C ARG A 776 -10.84 10.94 63.69
N TYR A 777 -12.12 10.83 63.34
CA TYR A 777 -13.21 11.30 64.18
C TYR A 777 -13.34 10.43 65.45
N MET A 778 -13.47 9.12 65.29
CA MET A 778 -13.58 8.16 66.41
C MET A 778 -12.41 8.28 67.39
N ARG A 779 -11.17 8.43 66.90
CA ARG A 779 -9.99 8.62 67.77
C ARG A 779 -10.00 9.94 68.55
N ARG A 780 -10.60 11.01 68.01
CA ARG A 780 -10.78 12.28 68.74
C ARG A 780 -11.84 12.14 69.83
N GLU A 781 -12.93 11.45 69.54
CA GLU A 781 -14.01 11.16 70.50
C GLU A 781 -13.52 10.26 71.66
N GLU A 782 -12.81 9.16 71.36
CA GLU A 782 -12.14 8.34 72.37
C GLU A 782 -11.16 9.14 73.24
N ALA A 783 -10.36 10.03 72.63
CA ALA A 783 -9.41 10.86 73.37
C ALA A 783 -10.12 11.83 74.32
N ALA A 784 -11.20 12.48 73.85
CA ALA A 784 -12.03 13.35 74.68
C ALA A 784 -12.65 12.57 75.86
N ILE A 785 -13.22 11.39 75.61
CA ILE A 785 -13.78 10.51 76.66
C ILE A 785 -12.72 10.08 77.68
N LYS A 786 -11.51 9.71 77.22
CA LYS A 786 -10.38 9.34 78.09
C LYS A 786 -9.93 10.51 78.98
N ILE A 787 -9.85 11.73 78.44
CA ILE A 787 -9.52 12.95 79.18
C ILE A 787 -10.62 13.25 80.22
N GLN A 788 -11.89 13.28 79.80
CA GLN A 788 -13.03 13.55 80.70
C GLN A 788 -13.13 12.52 81.83
N LYS A 789 -12.96 11.22 81.54
CA LYS A 789 -12.93 10.13 82.53
C LYS A 789 -11.83 10.35 83.57
N ASN A 790 -10.62 10.66 83.12
CA ASN A 790 -9.48 10.84 84.02
C ASN A 790 -9.64 12.09 84.90
N LEU A 791 -10.16 13.19 84.35
CA LEU A 791 -10.46 14.41 85.12
C LEU A 791 -11.53 14.17 86.19
N ARG A 792 -12.66 13.54 85.82
CA ARG A 792 -13.73 13.16 86.77
C ARG A 792 -13.20 12.26 87.90
N ARG A 793 -12.33 11.29 87.58
CA ARG A 793 -11.67 10.42 88.57
C ARG A 793 -10.79 11.22 89.54
N GLN A 794 -9.98 12.17 89.06
CA GLN A 794 -9.08 12.95 89.93
C GLN A 794 -9.87 13.85 90.91
N ILE A 795 -10.97 14.45 90.46
CA ILE A 795 -11.86 15.24 91.32
C ILE A 795 -12.42 14.36 92.45
N ALA A 796 -13.06 13.23 92.12
CA ALA A 796 -13.63 12.33 93.11
C ALA A 796 -12.61 11.76 94.12
N ILE A 797 -11.37 11.50 93.69
CA ILE A 797 -10.28 11.06 94.59
C ILE A 797 -9.90 12.18 95.58
N LYS A 798 -9.83 13.43 95.13
CA LYS A 798 -9.53 14.60 95.97
C LYS A 798 -10.60 14.81 97.03
N ASP A 799 -11.87 14.77 96.64
CA ASP A 799 -13.00 15.05 97.53
C ASP A 799 -13.17 13.94 98.59
N TYR A 800 -12.98 12.67 98.20
CA TYR A 800 -12.92 11.56 99.15
C TYR A 800 -11.70 11.65 100.08
N GLY A 801 -10.54 12.08 99.58
CA GLY A 801 -9.34 12.32 100.38
C GLY A 801 -9.55 13.36 101.49
N ASN A 802 -10.18 14.49 101.16
CA ASN A 802 -10.57 15.53 102.11
C ASN A 802 -11.52 14.96 103.19
N THR A 803 -12.58 14.28 102.75
CA THR A 803 -13.60 13.68 103.63
C THR A 803 -12.98 12.66 104.61
N LYS A 804 -12.07 11.80 104.11
CA LYS A 804 -11.34 10.83 104.92
C LYS A 804 -10.45 11.52 105.97
N SER A 805 -9.76 12.60 105.61
CA SER A 805 -8.92 13.37 106.53
C SER A 805 -9.73 13.97 107.69
N SER A 806 -10.89 14.57 107.38
CA SER A 806 -11.83 15.09 108.38
C SER A 806 -12.34 13.99 109.32
N ALA A 807 -12.73 12.83 108.77
CA ALA A 807 -13.23 11.70 109.55
C ALA A 807 -12.16 11.12 110.50
N VAL A 808 -10.90 10.97 110.05
CA VAL A 808 -9.80 10.49 110.90
C VAL A 808 -9.49 11.48 112.03
N THR A 809 -9.56 12.78 111.76
CA THR A 809 -9.36 13.84 112.77
C THR A 809 -10.45 13.84 113.85
N LEU A 810 -11.72 13.58 113.48
CA LEU A 810 -12.81 13.37 114.43
C LEU A 810 -12.60 12.09 115.28
N GLN A 811 -12.22 10.97 114.64
CA GLN A 811 -12.02 9.70 115.31
C GLN A 811 -10.88 9.72 116.33
N SER A 812 -9.79 10.45 116.08
CA SER A 812 -8.68 10.57 117.03
C SER A 812 -9.11 11.34 118.29
N GLY A 813 -9.82 12.47 118.12
CA GLY A 813 -10.37 13.26 119.24
C GLY A 813 -11.30 12.43 120.15
N VAL A 814 -12.24 11.68 119.56
CA VAL A 814 -13.15 10.80 120.32
C VAL A 814 -12.38 9.72 121.09
N ARG A 815 -11.38 9.08 120.48
CA ARG A 815 -10.54 8.07 121.17
C ARG A 815 -9.79 8.67 122.37
N THR A 816 -9.25 9.89 122.24
CA THR A 816 -8.61 10.60 123.37
C THR A 816 -9.61 10.92 124.49
N MET A 817 -10.86 11.27 124.16
CA MET A 817 -11.90 11.53 125.16
C MET A 817 -12.26 10.28 125.98
N VAL A 818 -12.45 9.14 125.33
CA VAL A 818 -12.76 7.85 125.98
C VAL A 818 -11.65 7.44 126.96
N ALA A 819 -10.38 7.53 126.54
CA ALA A 819 -9.24 7.20 127.40
C ALA A 819 -9.14 8.08 128.66
N ARG A 820 -9.46 9.38 128.54
CA ARG A 820 -9.52 10.31 129.69
C ARG A 820 -10.64 9.94 130.67
N HIS A 821 -11.81 9.54 130.17
CA HIS A 821 -12.94 9.13 131.01
C HIS A 821 -12.60 7.89 131.86
N GLU A 822 -12.00 6.86 131.22
CA GLU A 822 -11.59 5.62 131.92
C GLU A 822 -10.54 5.88 133.01
N PHE A 823 -9.59 6.80 132.76
CA PHE A 823 -8.59 7.22 133.73
C PHE A 823 -9.23 7.89 134.97
N HIS A 824 -10.20 8.79 134.78
CA HIS A 824 -10.92 9.43 135.88
C HIS A 824 -11.74 8.42 136.72
N TYR A 825 -12.32 7.39 136.10
CA TYR A 825 -13.00 6.31 136.82
C TYR A 825 -12.05 5.54 137.73
N LYS A 826 -10.88 5.13 137.21
CA LYS A 826 -9.83 4.44 137.98
C LYS A 826 -9.29 5.27 139.16
N LEU A 827 -9.25 6.61 139.03
CA LEU A 827 -8.93 7.53 140.13
C LEU A 827 -9.99 7.53 141.24
N LYS A 828 -11.27 7.62 140.90
CA LYS A 828 -12.38 7.59 141.88
C LYS A 828 -12.38 6.30 142.69
N SER A 829 -12.21 5.14 142.05
CA SER A 829 -12.16 3.84 142.75
C SER A 829 -10.99 3.74 143.73
N LYS A 830 -9.79 4.20 143.36
CA LYS A 830 -8.62 4.22 144.28
C LYS A 830 -8.85 5.09 145.51
N ALA A 831 -9.59 6.19 145.39
CA ALA A 831 -9.95 7.03 146.53
C ALA A 831 -10.92 6.30 147.49
N ALA A 832 -11.95 5.64 146.95
CA ALA A 832 -12.94 4.90 147.74
C ALA A 832 -12.31 3.77 148.58
N THR A 833 -11.42 2.95 147.98
CA THR A 833 -10.73 1.87 148.71
C THR A 833 -9.91 2.40 149.89
N LYS A 834 -9.28 3.57 149.75
CA LYS A 834 -8.45 4.20 150.78
C LYS A 834 -9.26 4.68 151.99
N ILE A 835 -10.50 5.15 151.75
CA ILE A 835 -11.46 5.53 152.80
C ILE A 835 -11.97 4.28 153.55
N GLN A 836 -12.36 3.23 152.81
CA GLN A 836 -12.86 1.98 153.38
C GLN A 836 -11.84 1.30 154.31
N ALA A 837 -10.55 1.35 153.99
CA ALA A 837 -9.49 0.82 154.84
C ALA A 837 -9.39 1.53 156.20
N TYR A 838 -9.48 2.86 156.22
CA TYR A 838 -9.41 3.66 157.44
C TYR A 838 -10.58 3.37 158.41
N TRP A 839 -11.81 3.27 157.89
CA TRP A 839 -12.99 2.99 158.71
C TRP A 839 -12.93 1.61 159.37
N ARG A 840 -12.48 0.58 158.62
CA ARG A 840 -12.30 -0.79 159.15
C ARG A 840 -11.30 -0.83 160.32
N GLY A 841 -10.22 -0.05 160.24
CA GLY A 841 -9.24 0.07 161.33
C GLY A 841 -9.82 0.73 162.60
N TYR A 842 -10.66 1.75 162.45
CA TYR A 842 -11.30 2.44 163.58
C TYR A 842 -12.23 1.52 164.40
N SER A 843 -13.06 0.71 163.72
CA SER A 843 -14.03 -0.17 164.41
C SER A 843 -13.34 -1.15 165.37
N ALA A 844 -12.31 -1.86 164.91
CA ALA A 844 -11.58 -2.84 165.72
C ALA A 844 -10.96 -2.23 167.00
N VAL A 845 -10.47 -0.98 166.93
CA VAL A 845 -9.91 -0.26 168.09
C VAL A 845 -11.01 0.18 169.06
N SER A 846 -12.21 0.50 168.58
CA SER A 846 -13.37 0.84 169.41
C SER A 846 -13.82 -0.36 170.25
N ASP A 847 -13.97 -1.54 169.64
CA ASP A 847 -14.52 -2.71 170.32
C ASP A 847 -13.56 -3.31 171.36
N TYR A 848 -12.25 -3.30 171.09
CA TYR A 848 -11.22 -3.64 172.10
C TYR A 848 -11.32 -2.75 173.36
N LYS A 849 -11.53 -1.44 173.19
CA LYS A 849 -11.65 -0.49 174.32
C LYS A 849 -12.89 -0.75 175.17
N LYS A 850 -14.03 -1.12 174.55
CA LYS A 850 -15.26 -1.51 175.28
C LYS A 850 -15.01 -2.75 176.15
N LEU A 851 -14.42 -3.79 175.58
CA LEU A 851 -14.18 -5.07 176.26
C LEU A 851 -13.26 -4.90 177.49
N LYS A 852 -12.18 -4.12 177.36
CA LYS A 852 -11.26 -3.81 178.48
C LYS A 852 -11.95 -3.11 179.66
N LYS A 853 -12.93 -2.23 179.38
CA LYS A 853 -13.65 -1.46 180.43
C LYS A 853 -14.60 -2.35 181.24
N ALA A 854 -15.22 -3.35 180.62
CA ALA A 854 -16.14 -4.28 181.29
C ALA A 854 -15.44 -5.14 182.37
N SER A 855 -14.28 -5.73 182.05
CA SER A 855 -13.57 -6.65 182.95
C SER A 855 -13.15 -6.01 184.28
N LEU A 856 -12.76 -4.74 184.27
CA LEU A 856 -12.35 -4.00 185.48
C LEU A 856 -13.52 -3.74 186.45
N VAL A 857 -14.73 -3.53 185.93
CA VAL A 857 -15.93 -3.32 186.75
C VAL A 857 -16.36 -4.61 187.45
N TYR A 858 -16.19 -5.76 186.80
CA TYR A 858 -16.49 -7.06 187.39
C TYR A 858 -15.55 -7.40 188.56
N GLN A 859 -14.23 -7.24 188.35
CA GLN A 859 -13.20 -7.53 189.37
C GLN A 859 -13.34 -6.68 190.65
N SER A 860 -13.73 -5.41 190.50
CA SER A 860 -13.91 -4.49 191.63
C SER A 860 -15.17 -4.77 192.44
N LYS A 861 -16.31 -5.10 191.81
CA LYS A 861 -17.55 -5.49 192.51
C LYS A 861 -17.37 -6.73 193.40
N LEU A 862 -16.58 -7.72 192.96
CA LEU A 862 -16.38 -8.97 193.69
C LEU A 862 -15.62 -8.75 195.02
N ARG A 863 -14.52 -7.98 195.01
CA ARG A 863 -13.72 -7.67 196.21
C ARG A 863 -14.56 -7.00 197.30
N GLY A 864 -15.40 -6.03 196.93
CA GLY A 864 -16.30 -5.35 197.87
C GLY A 864 -17.44 -6.21 198.43
N ARG A 865 -17.66 -7.45 197.95
CA ARG A 865 -18.69 -8.35 198.50
C ARG A 865 -18.19 -9.16 199.70
N ILE A 866 -16.87 -9.31 199.85
CA ILE A 866 -16.24 -10.08 200.93
C ILE A 866 -16.28 -9.29 202.25
N ALA A 867 -15.81 -8.04 202.25
CA ALA A 867 -15.71 -7.21 203.46
C ALA A 867 -17.05 -6.98 204.18
N ARG A 868 -18.13 -6.73 203.43
CA ARG A 868 -19.45 -6.38 204.02
C ARG A 868 -20.09 -7.48 204.87
N LYS A 869 -19.66 -8.74 204.77
CA LYS A 869 -20.24 -9.83 205.57
C LYS A 869 -19.69 -9.90 207.00
N GLN A 870 -18.60 -9.20 207.32
CA GLN A 870 -17.97 -9.22 208.64
C GLN A 870 -18.53 -8.18 209.62
N LEU A 871 -19.18 -7.11 209.12
CA LEU A 871 -19.59 -5.97 209.96
C LEU A 871 -20.97 -6.12 210.62
N GLY A 872 -21.85 -6.96 210.07
CA GLY A 872 -23.27 -7.01 210.46
C GLY A 872 -23.57 -7.65 211.83
N GLN A 873 -22.59 -8.25 212.50
CA GLN A 873 -22.81 -9.03 213.73
C GLN A 873 -22.89 -8.19 215.03
N SER A 874 -22.74 -6.86 214.96
CA SER A 874 -22.49 -6.02 216.15
C SER A 874 -23.54 -4.95 216.50
N ASN A 875 -24.37 -4.48 215.55
CA ASN A 875 -24.98 -3.13 215.67
C ASN A 875 -26.47 -3.07 216.08
N GLN A 876 -27.15 -4.18 216.37
CA GLN A 876 -28.54 -4.15 216.88
C GLN A 876 -28.66 -4.25 218.41
N ALA A 877 -27.53 -4.22 219.14
CA ALA A 877 -27.51 -4.22 220.61
C ALA A 877 -27.84 -2.85 221.23
N GLU A 878 -27.73 -1.75 220.47
CA GLU A 878 -27.88 -0.38 220.96
C GLU A 878 -28.93 0.35 220.13
N LYS A 879 -30.15 0.50 220.65
CA LYS A 879 -30.65 1.54 221.59
C LYS A 879 -31.28 2.70 220.81
N LYS A 880 -32.57 2.98 220.97
CA LYS A 880 -33.20 3.55 222.18
C LYS A 880 -32.76 4.98 222.55
N LYS A 881 -31.97 5.66 221.71
CA LYS A 881 -31.81 7.12 221.81
C LYS A 881 -32.49 7.75 220.59
N GLU A 882 -33.68 8.31 220.77
CA GLU A 882 -33.96 9.64 221.38
C GLU A 882 -33.52 10.73 220.38
N THR A 883 -34.39 11.50 219.70
CA THR A 883 -35.47 12.41 220.18
C THR A 883 -34.92 13.67 220.86
N GLU A 884 -35.77 14.71 220.96
CA GLU A 884 -35.46 16.00 221.63
C GLU A 884 -34.51 16.95 220.89
N HIS A 885 -34.85 17.27 219.64
CA HIS A 885 -35.31 18.63 219.31
C HIS A 885 -36.16 18.55 218.02
N GLU A 886 -37.49 18.70 218.00
CA GLU A 886 -38.35 19.79 218.51
C GLU A 886 -38.36 21.04 217.61
N ARG A 887 -39.51 21.68 217.38
CA ARG A 887 -40.92 21.23 217.26
C ARG A 887 -41.71 22.43 216.67
N ASP A 888 -42.98 22.20 216.29
CA ASP A 888 -44.15 23.11 216.40
C ASP A 888 -43.93 24.63 216.11
N VAL A 889 -44.38 25.23 214.99
CA VAL A 889 -45.78 25.56 214.56
C VAL A 889 -46.14 27.06 214.76
N GLU A 890 -47.09 27.58 213.96
CA GLU A 890 -47.82 28.87 214.06
C GLU A 890 -47.10 30.24 213.83
N LEU A 891 -47.64 31.06 212.91
CA LEU A 891 -48.12 32.47 213.06
C LEU A 891 -48.50 33.09 211.69
N SER A 892 -49.15 34.28 211.66
CA SER A 892 -50.03 34.67 210.52
C SER A 892 -50.22 36.18 210.21
N ASN A 893 -50.62 36.48 208.96
CA ASN A 893 -51.21 37.74 208.44
C ASN A 893 -50.31 39.02 208.45
N PRO A 894 -50.63 40.13 207.72
CA PRO A 894 -51.89 40.53 207.06
C PRO A 894 -51.81 40.65 205.51
N ALA A 895 -52.68 41.48 204.90
CA ALA A 895 -53.02 41.44 203.47
C ALA A 895 -52.75 42.75 202.70
N GLU A 896 -52.50 42.60 201.41
CA GLU A 896 -52.84 43.60 200.38
C GLU A 896 -53.28 42.84 199.10
N GLU A 897 -54.42 43.23 198.53
CA GLU A 897 -55.09 42.59 197.37
C GLU A 897 -54.65 43.35 196.08
N ALA A 898 -54.80 42.92 194.83
CA ALA A 898 -55.60 41.89 194.12
C ALA A 898 -54.87 41.62 192.75
N VAL A 899 -55.31 40.96 191.66
CA VAL A 899 -56.23 39.88 191.21
C VAL A 899 -56.10 39.94 189.67
N ASP A 900 -55.97 38.91 188.82
CA ASP A 900 -55.85 37.43 188.86
C ASP A 900 -55.40 36.99 187.42
N LYS A 901 -54.94 35.78 187.05
CA LYS A 901 -54.39 34.54 187.65
C LYS A 901 -53.78 33.76 186.44
N SER A 902 -52.82 32.84 186.55
CA SER A 902 -52.16 32.19 187.69
C SER A 902 -50.68 31.87 187.39
N PHE A 903 -49.93 31.38 188.39
CA PHE A 903 -48.47 31.32 188.45
C PHE A 903 -47.94 29.87 188.68
N VAL A 904 -46.66 29.71 189.08
CA VAL A 904 -45.91 28.49 189.47
C VAL A 904 -45.24 27.77 188.28
N LYS A 905 -43.94 28.01 187.98
CA LYS A 905 -42.66 27.70 188.68
C LYS A 905 -42.12 26.27 188.49
N HIS A 906 -41.08 26.14 187.66
CA HIS A 906 -39.75 25.67 188.07
C HIS A 906 -38.68 26.30 187.15
N SER A 907 -37.44 26.41 187.63
CA SER A 907 -36.39 27.30 187.10
C SER A 907 -35.07 26.58 186.79
N ASP A 908 -34.01 27.36 186.56
CA ASP A 908 -32.60 26.98 186.41
C ASP A 908 -32.30 26.50 184.95
N GLU A 909 -31.93 27.35 183.97
CA GLU A 909 -30.91 28.44 183.92
C GLU A 909 -29.47 27.87 184.06
N SER A 910 -28.43 28.32 183.34
CA SER A 910 -28.24 29.36 182.30
C SER A 910 -26.88 29.15 181.59
N ASP A 911 -26.73 29.65 180.35
CA ASP A 911 -25.47 30.14 179.68
C ASP A 911 -24.22 29.18 179.64
N ASP A 912 -23.12 29.38 178.88
CA ASP A 912 -22.74 30.40 177.89
C ASP A 912 -21.70 29.86 176.84
N GLU A 913 -21.49 30.63 175.77
CA GLU A 913 -20.27 30.77 174.91
C GLU A 913 -19.68 29.69 173.94
N GLU A 914 -18.93 30.24 172.96
CA GLU A 914 -17.85 29.73 172.09
C GLU A 914 -18.03 28.53 171.11
N MET A 915 -18.30 28.90 169.85
CA MET A 915 -17.43 28.69 168.67
C MET A 915 -16.96 27.29 168.16
N ARG A 916 -16.90 27.21 166.83
CA ARG A 916 -16.17 26.24 165.96
C ARG A 916 -16.72 24.82 165.71
N HIS A 917 -17.40 24.73 164.56
CA HIS A 917 -16.96 23.95 163.39
C HIS A 917 -17.24 22.42 163.36
N LYS A 918 -17.87 22.02 162.24
CA LYS A 918 -17.68 20.77 161.46
C LYS A 918 -18.59 19.55 161.77
N ARG A 919 -19.41 19.19 160.76
CA ARG A 919 -20.13 17.91 160.56
C ARG A 919 -21.34 17.71 161.51
N GLU A 920 -22.29 16.78 161.27
CA GLU A 920 -22.23 15.58 160.43
C GLU A 920 -23.59 15.09 159.87
N THR A 921 -23.60 14.46 158.68
CA THR A 921 -24.70 13.61 158.12
C THR A 921 -26.06 14.32 157.83
N LYS A 922 -27.12 13.72 157.25
CA LYS A 922 -27.48 12.28 157.01
C LYS A 922 -28.41 12.06 155.77
N HIS A 923 -28.93 10.83 155.64
CA HIS A 923 -30.00 10.30 154.76
C HIS A 923 -31.24 11.22 154.60
N SER A 924 -32.18 11.01 153.65
CA SER A 924 -32.66 9.75 153.05
C SER A 924 -33.05 9.82 151.54
N ILE A 925 -34.01 8.98 151.10
CA ILE A 925 -34.31 8.56 149.72
C ILE A 925 -35.85 8.56 149.50
N GLN A 926 -36.27 8.75 148.24
CA GLN A 926 -37.58 8.43 147.60
C GLN A 926 -38.84 9.29 147.87
N GLU A 927 -39.55 9.52 146.74
CA GLU A 927 -41.02 9.52 146.51
C GLU A 927 -41.93 10.50 147.30
N ASP A 928 -43.09 10.95 146.78
CA ASP A 928 -43.82 10.53 145.56
C ASP A 928 -44.61 11.70 144.89
N ASP A 929 -45.18 11.40 143.71
CA ASP A 929 -46.33 11.97 142.95
C ASP A 929 -47.00 13.35 143.27
N GLY A 930 -47.69 13.93 142.26
CA GLY A 930 -49.00 14.58 142.53
C GLY A 930 -49.32 16.05 142.10
N ILE A 931 -49.14 16.41 140.83
CA ILE A 931 -50.03 17.32 140.03
C ILE A 931 -50.32 18.79 140.47
N GLU A 932 -50.23 19.69 139.47
CA GLU A 932 -50.87 21.03 139.30
C GLU A 932 -50.23 22.38 139.75
N LYS A 933 -50.42 23.36 138.84
CA LYS A 933 -50.56 24.83 139.00
C LYS A 933 -49.34 25.74 139.28
N SER A 934 -48.75 26.17 138.15
CA SER A 934 -48.54 27.58 137.73
C SER A 934 -47.61 28.53 138.51
N PHE A 935 -46.48 28.90 137.89
CA PHE A 935 -46.15 30.25 137.34
C PHE A 935 -44.80 30.14 136.59
N VAL A 936 -44.72 30.35 135.26
CA VAL A 936 -44.45 31.65 134.58
C VAL A 936 -43.20 32.33 135.16
N LYS A 937 -42.09 32.55 134.44
CA LYS A 937 -41.86 33.01 133.04
C LYS A 937 -40.37 32.70 132.66
N HIS A 938 -39.83 32.54 131.45
CA HIS A 938 -40.16 32.55 129.99
C HIS A 938 -38.98 31.78 129.28
N SER A 939 -38.82 31.65 127.96
CA SER A 939 -39.64 32.03 126.79
C SER A 939 -39.49 30.98 125.69
N ASP A 940 -40.61 30.32 125.37
CA ASP A 940 -41.23 30.07 124.05
C ASP A 940 -40.26 29.64 122.89
N GLU A 941 -40.31 28.46 122.26
CA GLU A 941 -41.41 27.60 121.71
C GLU A 941 -42.18 28.22 120.53
N SER A 942 -42.60 27.49 119.47
CA SER A 942 -42.32 26.10 119.02
C SER A 942 -42.76 25.84 117.57
N ASP A 943 -42.22 24.75 116.99
CA ASP A 943 -42.79 23.70 116.11
C ASP A 943 -43.80 23.96 114.94
N ASP A 944 -43.42 23.35 113.80
CA ASP A 944 -44.18 22.46 112.89
C ASP A 944 -45.22 22.88 111.81
N GLU A 945 -45.10 22.07 110.74
CA GLU A 945 -46.08 21.54 109.75
C GLU A 945 -46.54 22.25 108.46
N GLU A 946 -46.70 21.35 107.46
CA GLU A 946 -47.45 21.33 106.20
C GLU A 946 -47.18 22.21 104.95
N MET A 947 -47.47 21.51 103.85
CA MET A 947 -47.57 21.85 102.43
C MET A 947 -48.15 23.21 102.03
N GLY A 948 -47.87 23.66 100.80
CA GLY A 948 -48.87 24.43 100.04
C GLY A 948 -48.36 25.52 99.09
N HIS A 949 -48.53 25.23 97.80
CA HIS A 949 -48.59 26.11 96.63
C HIS A 949 -49.03 27.60 96.75
N GLU A 950 -48.62 28.38 95.72
CA GLU A 950 -49.16 29.68 95.24
C GLU A 950 -48.87 30.95 96.09
N ARG A 951 -48.05 31.91 95.61
CA ARG A 951 -48.26 32.91 94.52
C ARG A 951 -49.19 34.09 94.89
N GLN A 952 -48.60 35.25 95.16
CA GLN A 952 -48.75 36.53 94.42
C GLN A 952 -47.81 37.58 95.05
N ASN A 953 -46.92 38.31 94.36
CA ASN A 953 -46.93 39.05 93.09
C ASN A 953 -47.34 40.54 93.26
N LYS A 954 -46.40 41.44 92.93
CA LYS A 954 -46.46 42.91 92.63
C LYS A 954 -45.01 43.44 92.74
N GLN A 955 -44.49 44.39 91.96
CA GLN A 955 -44.97 45.19 90.81
C GLN A 955 -43.69 45.65 90.03
N THR A 956 -43.51 45.64 88.68
CA THR A 956 -44.23 46.33 87.55
C THR A 956 -43.44 47.57 87.05
N ILE A 957 -43.23 47.91 85.75
CA ILE A 957 -43.48 47.28 84.41
C ILE A 957 -42.68 48.03 83.29
N GLN A 958 -42.82 47.64 81.99
CA GLN A 958 -42.34 48.31 80.73
C GLN A 958 -40.82 48.21 80.43
N GLY A 959 -40.34 48.19 79.17
CA GLY A 959 -40.97 48.12 77.82
C GLY A 959 -40.06 48.76 76.71
N ASP A 960 -40.21 48.55 75.39
CA ASP A 960 -40.95 47.55 74.59
C ASP A 960 -40.56 47.59 73.06
N ASN A 961 -40.78 46.49 72.32
CA ASN A 961 -40.94 46.31 70.84
C ASN A 961 -39.84 46.69 69.77
N GLY A 962 -39.92 46.02 68.59
CA GLY A 962 -39.37 46.46 67.27
C GLY A 962 -38.26 45.59 66.59
N ILE A 963 -38.01 45.57 65.26
CA ILE A 963 -38.83 45.42 64.01
C ILE A 963 -37.90 45.39 62.73
N GLU A 964 -38.32 44.76 61.61
CA GLU A 964 -37.76 44.80 60.21
C GLU A 964 -36.38 44.15 59.86
N LYS A 965 -36.23 43.39 58.74
CA LYS A 965 -35.82 43.70 57.31
C LYS A 965 -34.38 44.30 57.19
N SER A 966 -33.55 44.13 56.14
CA SER A 966 -33.68 43.79 54.69
C SER A 966 -32.32 43.28 54.12
N PHE A 967 -32.23 42.29 53.22
CA PHE A 967 -32.27 42.36 51.72
C PHE A 967 -30.98 42.84 50.99
N VAL A 968 -30.33 41.89 50.27
CA VAL A 968 -29.55 41.98 49.00
C VAL A 968 -28.43 43.03 48.81
N LYS A 969 -27.26 42.57 48.33
CA LYS A 969 -26.49 43.25 47.26
C LYS A 969 -25.65 42.30 46.39
N HIS A 970 -25.45 42.68 45.12
CA HIS A 970 -24.60 42.05 44.10
C HIS A 970 -23.28 42.81 43.95
N SER A 971 -22.19 42.08 43.71
CA SER A 971 -21.06 42.37 42.80
C SER A 971 -20.12 41.14 42.89
N ASP A 972 -19.57 40.51 41.85
CA ASP A 972 -18.98 40.99 40.59
C ASP A 972 -17.65 41.75 40.80
N GLU A 973 -16.70 41.50 39.88
CA GLU A 973 -15.31 42.01 39.82
C GLU A 973 -14.36 41.58 40.95
N SER A 974 -13.04 41.42 40.73
CA SER A 974 -12.30 40.59 39.75
C SER A 974 -10.81 40.53 40.19
N ASP A 975 -10.03 39.68 39.51
CA ASP A 975 -8.56 39.75 39.36
C ASP A 975 -7.63 39.50 40.57
N ASP A 976 -6.45 38.96 40.24
CA ASP A 976 -5.11 38.97 40.89
C ASP A 976 -5.00 38.85 42.44
N GLU A 977 -4.15 37.98 43.00
CA GLU A 977 -2.69 38.03 42.81
C GLU A 977 -1.95 36.67 42.91
N GLU A 978 -0.85 36.63 42.15
CA GLU A 978 0.42 35.94 42.39
C GLU A 978 0.48 34.49 42.95
N MET A 979 0.92 33.59 42.06
CA MET A 979 1.97 32.64 42.44
C MET A 979 3.25 33.40 42.83
N ARG A 980 3.73 33.23 44.08
CA ARG A 980 5.15 33.40 44.44
C ARG A 980 5.68 32.17 45.17
N HIS A 981 7.00 32.00 45.09
CA HIS A 981 7.79 30.93 45.73
C HIS A 981 7.46 29.49 45.30
N GLU A 982 7.83 29.15 44.06
CA GLU A 982 8.77 28.03 43.92
C GLU A 982 10.20 28.56 43.74
N ARG A 983 11.13 27.87 44.43
CA ARG A 983 12.61 27.99 44.45
C ARG A 983 13.21 28.74 45.64
N GLU A 984 13.88 27.97 46.51
CA GLU A 984 15.16 28.36 47.08
C GLU A 984 16.00 27.13 47.50
N THR A 985 17.32 27.26 47.41
CA THR A 985 18.38 26.44 48.03
C THR A 985 18.37 24.90 47.95
N LYS A 986 19.40 24.35 47.28
CA LYS A 986 20.15 23.18 47.79
C LYS A 986 21.28 23.67 48.69
N HIS A 987 21.49 23.02 49.84
CA HIS A 987 22.75 22.85 50.60
C HIS A 987 22.40 21.97 51.83
N SER A 988 23.30 21.21 52.47
CA SER A 988 24.74 20.98 52.31
C SER A 988 25.11 19.61 52.96
N ILE A 989 26.41 19.40 53.25
CA ILE A 989 27.01 18.33 54.08
C ILE A 989 27.30 16.99 53.34
N GLN A 990 28.58 16.82 53.00
CA GLN A 990 29.28 15.53 52.93
C GLN A 990 29.91 15.22 54.30
N GLU A 991 30.65 14.11 54.39
CA GLU A 991 31.53 13.72 55.51
C GLU A 991 30.82 13.19 56.76
N ASP A 992 30.96 11.88 57.00
CA ASP A 992 31.89 11.44 58.05
C ASP A 992 32.50 10.08 57.66
N ASP A 993 33.69 9.77 58.20
CA ASP A 993 34.53 8.63 57.80
C ASP A 993 34.26 7.35 58.64
N GLY A 994 34.76 6.18 58.19
CA GLY A 994 34.40 4.91 58.86
C GLY A 994 35.18 3.64 58.52
N ILE A 995 36.52 3.66 58.51
CA ILE A 995 37.34 2.44 58.35
C ILE A 995 37.67 1.83 59.72
N GLU A 996 37.26 0.58 60.01
CA GLU A 996 38.13 -0.53 60.51
C GLU A 996 37.40 -1.78 61.08
N LYS A 997 38.03 -2.95 60.86
CA LYS A 997 38.12 -4.15 61.72
C LYS A 997 36.90 -4.68 62.52
N SER A 998 36.40 -5.86 62.10
CA SER A 998 36.52 -7.14 62.83
C SER A 998 35.82 -8.24 61.99
N PHE A 999 36.36 -9.44 61.72
CA PHE A 999 37.21 -10.40 62.44
C PHE A 999 36.45 -11.32 63.41
N VAL A 1000 36.07 -12.48 62.87
CA VAL A 1000 35.79 -13.78 63.51
C VAL A 1000 34.66 -13.86 64.55
N LYS A 1001 33.60 -14.56 64.15
CA LYS A 1001 33.19 -15.81 64.82
C LYS A 1001 32.65 -16.82 63.82
N HIS A 1002 33.31 -17.98 63.78
CA HIS A 1002 32.81 -19.33 63.44
C HIS A 1002 31.52 -19.47 62.60
N SER A 1003 31.51 -20.08 61.42
CA SER A 1003 32.47 -20.97 60.72
C SER A 1003 32.91 -22.24 61.50
N ASP A 1004 32.92 -23.43 60.91
CA ASP A 1004 32.26 -23.96 59.70
C ASP A 1004 32.30 -25.50 59.83
N GLU A 1005 31.98 -26.24 58.76
CA GLU A 1005 32.47 -27.61 58.45
C GLU A 1005 32.24 -28.75 59.48
N SER A 1006 31.70 -29.89 59.03
CA SER A 1006 32.44 -31.17 59.03
C SER A 1006 31.59 -32.38 58.64
N ASP A 1007 32.12 -33.45 58.04
CA ASP A 1007 33.27 -33.54 57.11
C ASP A 1007 33.34 -34.94 56.45
N ASP A 1008 34.26 -35.05 55.49
CA ASP A 1008 35.35 -36.04 55.47
C ASP A 1008 35.34 -37.12 54.37
N GLU A 1009 36.53 -37.27 53.79
CA GLU A 1009 36.92 -38.38 52.93
C GLU A 1009 37.28 -39.62 53.77
N LYS A 1010 37.37 -40.81 53.14
CA LYS A 1010 38.60 -41.65 53.21
C LYS A 1010 38.52 -43.01 52.48
N MET A 1011 39.68 -43.36 51.91
CA MET A 1011 40.30 -44.71 51.84
C MET A 1011 39.63 -45.82 51.02
N GLY A 1012 40.46 -46.76 50.55
CA GLY A 1012 40.06 -48.02 49.92
C GLY A 1012 40.82 -49.22 50.50
N HIS A 1013 40.42 -50.44 50.09
CA HIS A 1013 40.85 -51.77 50.59
C HIS A 1013 40.52 -52.03 52.08
N GLU A 1014 39.73 -53.06 52.45
CA GLU A 1014 39.98 -54.48 52.19
C GLU A 1014 38.73 -55.40 52.37
N ARG A 1015 38.80 -56.59 51.74
CA ARG A 1015 38.28 -57.92 52.16
C ARG A 1015 36.77 -58.26 52.28
N GLN A 1016 36.48 -59.38 51.60
CA GLN A 1016 35.74 -60.58 52.05
C GLN A 1016 34.19 -60.66 52.02
N ASN A 1017 33.74 -61.52 51.09
CA ASN A 1017 32.85 -62.67 51.27
C ASN A 1017 31.33 -62.52 51.52
N GLU A 1018 30.60 -62.99 50.49
CA GLU A 1018 29.66 -64.13 50.51
C GLU A 1018 28.13 -63.92 50.60
N GLN A 1019 27.50 -64.35 49.49
CA GLN A 1019 26.24 -65.14 49.39
C GLN A 1019 24.91 -64.46 49.78
N THR A 1020 23.77 -64.69 49.11
CA THR A 1020 23.36 -65.38 47.84
C THR A 1020 22.00 -64.73 47.39
N ILE A 1021 21.28 -65.07 46.30
CA ILE A 1021 21.23 -66.24 45.40
C ILE A 1021 20.66 -65.82 44.01
N GLN A 1022 20.82 -66.69 42.98
CA GLN A 1022 20.18 -66.66 41.64
C GLN A 1022 20.55 -65.48 40.70
N GLY A 1023 20.96 -65.71 39.44
CA GLY A 1023 21.26 -66.97 38.76
C GLY A 1023 21.79 -66.78 37.32
N ASP A 1024 22.45 -67.83 36.79
CA ASP A 1024 23.10 -67.92 35.46
C ASP A 1024 22.08 -68.02 34.28
N ASP A 1025 22.42 -68.13 32.97
CA ASP A 1025 23.62 -68.69 32.31
C ASP A 1025 23.73 -68.33 30.78
N GLY A 1026 24.87 -68.63 30.13
CA GLY A 1026 25.09 -68.81 28.66
C GLY A 1026 25.15 -67.56 27.75
N ILE A 1027 26.22 -67.17 27.01
CA ILE A 1027 27.27 -67.85 26.17
C ILE A 1027 26.69 -68.32 24.80
N GLU A 1028 27.12 -67.92 23.59
CA GLU A 1028 28.50 -67.94 23.03
C GLU A 1028 28.84 -66.87 21.92
N LYS A 1029 29.51 -67.22 20.79
CA LYS A 1029 30.49 -66.38 20.04
C LYS A 1029 30.32 -66.34 18.49
N SER A 1030 31.07 -65.39 17.88
CA SER A 1030 31.94 -65.51 16.67
C SER A 1030 31.40 -65.63 15.22
N PHE A 1031 31.67 -64.56 14.43
CA PHE A 1031 32.65 -64.49 13.32
C PHE A 1031 32.38 -65.13 11.93
N VAL A 1032 32.80 -64.41 10.85
CA VAL A 1032 33.35 -64.84 9.52
C VAL A 1032 32.81 -64.06 8.28
N MET A 1033 33.65 -63.14 7.76
CA MET A 1033 34.09 -62.82 6.37
C MET A 1033 33.20 -62.97 5.09
N HIS A 1034 33.36 -61.96 4.20
CA HIS A 1034 33.30 -61.97 2.71
C HIS A 1034 31.94 -62.13 1.99
N SER A 1035 31.70 -61.54 0.79
CA SER A 1035 32.41 -60.50 -0.01
C SER A 1035 31.50 -59.88 -1.10
N ASP A 1036 32.00 -58.87 -1.83
CA ASP A 1036 31.53 -58.35 -3.15
C ASP A 1036 30.18 -57.58 -3.19
N HIS A 1037 30.00 -56.41 -3.83
CA HIS A 1037 30.66 -55.80 -5.01
C HIS A 1037 30.96 -54.27 -4.85
N SER A 1038 31.66 -53.69 -5.84
CA SER A 1038 32.05 -52.27 -5.97
C SER A 1038 30.90 -51.31 -6.38
N SER A 1039 30.85 -50.00 -6.06
CA SER A 1039 31.86 -48.90 -6.12
C SER A 1039 32.07 -48.35 -7.56
N ASP A 1040 32.26 -47.06 -7.88
CA ASP A 1040 32.26 -45.73 -7.19
C ASP A 1040 32.00 -44.62 -8.27
N GLU A 1041 31.98 -43.27 -8.12
CA GLU A 1041 32.13 -42.29 -7.01
C GLU A 1041 31.48 -40.90 -7.38
N GLU A 1042 31.70 -39.86 -6.54
CA GLU A 1042 31.67 -38.38 -6.76
C GLU A 1042 30.34 -37.58 -6.75
N LYS A 1043 30.27 -36.34 -6.21
CA LYS A 1043 30.78 -35.76 -4.91
C LYS A 1043 30.38 -34.28 -4.73
N GLY A 1044 30.31 -33.86 -3.46
CA GLY A 1044 30.46 -32.45 -3.02
C GLY A 1044 29.21 -31.55 -3.11
N HIS A 1045 29.04 -30.53 -2.27
CA HIS A 1045 29.79 -30.20 -1.04
C HIS A 1045 28.95 -29.28 -0.11
N GLU A 1046 28.96 -29.54 1.19
CA GLU A 1046 28.47 -28.61 2.22
C GLU A 1046 29.30 -28.78 3.50
N GLN A 1047 30.11 -27.77 3.88
CA GLN A 1047 30.66 -27.64 5.25
C GLN A 1047 31.29 -26.26 5.57
N GLN A 1048 30.68 -25.59 6.54
CA GLN A 1048 31.23 -24.85 7.69
C GLN A 1048 32.69 -24.30 7.75
N ILE A 1049 32.74 -23.05 8.27
CA ILE A 1049 33.73 -22.46 9.21
C ILE A 1049 35.12 -22.05 8.69
N THR A 1050 35.43 -20.75 8.75
CA THR A 1050 36.57 -20.21 9.56
C THR A 1050 36.51 -18.69 9.77
N HIS A 1051 37.01 -18.24 10.94
CA HIS A 1051 37.39 -16.85 11.26
C HIS A 1051 38.91 -16.69 11.10
N THR A 1052 39.41 -15.46 10.85
CA THR A 1052 40.75 -14.90 11.21
C THR A 1052 40.82 -13.46 10.62
N ILE A 1053 40.89 -12.32 11.35
CA ILE A 1053 41.89 -11.82 12.33
C ILE A 1053 43.21 -11.48 11.58
N GLN A 1054 43.66 -10.23 11.35
CA GLN A 1054 44.26 -9.18 12.22
C GLN A 1054 44.82 -8.09 11.24
N ALA A 1055 45.41 -6.93 11.58
CA ALA A 1055 45.74 -6.18 12.80
C ALA A 1055 45.92 -4.68 12.41
N ASP A 1056 45.90 -3.74 13.36
CA ASP A 1056 47.10 -2.97 13.76
C ASP A 1056 46.81 -1.80 14.73
N ASP A 1057 47.86 -1.46 15.47
CA ASP A 1057 47.94 -0.68 16.71
C ASP A 1057 47.52 0.81 16.66
N GLY A 1058 47.25 1.36 17.84
CA GLY A 1058 47.06 2.81 18.08
C GLY A 1058 48.24 3.46 18.82
N VAL A 1059 48.13 4.77 19.08
CA VAL A 1059 49.15 5.56 19.81
C VAL A 1059 48.51 6.45 20.88
N GLU A 1060 49.11 6.46 22.07
CA GLU A 1060 48.73 7.34 23.20
C GLU A 1060 49.14 8.81 22.96
N LYS A 1061 48.38 9.79 23.50
CA LYS A 1061 48.84 10.58 24.68
C LYS A 1061 47.92 11.74 25.11
N SER A 1062 47.75 11.83 26.44
CA SER A 1062 47.65 13.03 27.31
C SER A 1062 47.07 14.35 26.74
N PHE A 1063 46.16 15.03 27.46
CA PHE A 1063 46.56 15.78 28.65
C PHE A 1063 45.51 15.88 29.79
N VAL A 1064 45.87 16.60 30.85
CA VAL A 1064 45.20 16.68 32.16
C VAL A 1064 44.10 17.75 32.20
N MET A 1065 43.22 17.64 33.21
CA MET A 1065 42.18 18.60 33.63
C MET A 1065 42.55 20.08 33.45
N HIS A 1066 41.54 20.90 33.21
CA HIS A 1066 41.15 21.97 34.15
C HIS A 1066 39.62 22.13 34.13
N SER A 1067 39.00 22.22 35.31
CA SER A 1067 37.72 22.90 35.49
C SER A 1067 38.00 24.39 35.70
N ASP A 1068 37.12 25.29 35.25
CA ASP A 1068 36.33 26.07 36.23
C ASP A 1068 35.30 27.06 35.64
N HIS A 1069 34.14 27.07 36.30
CA HIS A 1069 33.29 28.22 36.68
C HIS A 1069 32.57 29.13 35.67
N SER A 1070 31.48 29.73 36.20
CA SER A 1070 30.66 30.85 35.68
C SER A 1070 29.87 30.56 34.39
N SER A 1071 28.56 30.82 34.24
CA SER A 1071 27.64 31.79 34.88
C SER A 1071 27.94 33.25 34.49
N ASP A 1072 27.00 34.20 34.43
CA ASP A 1072 25.56 34.22 34.73
C ASP A 1072 24.87 35.27 33.83
N GLU A 1073 23.52 35.26 33.82
CA GLU A 1073 22.63 36.38 33.42
C GLU A 1073 22.69 36.93 31.95
N ASP A 1074 21.79 37.79 31.46
CA ASP A 1074 20.30 37.94 31.53
C ASP A 1074 19.90 39.22 30.72
N LYS A 1075 18.59 39.44 30.47
CA LYS A 1075 17.89 40.71 30.11
C LYS A 1075 17.91 41.19 28.63
N GLY A 1076 16.74 41.74 28.22
CA GLY A 1076 16.44 42.33 26.89
C GLY A 1076 15.53 41.43 26.03
N HIS A 1077 14.19 41.57 25.94
CA HIS A 1077 13.31 42.76 25.86
C HIS A 1077 13.73 43.76 24.77
N GLU A 1078 12.88 44.22 23.83
CA GLU A 1078 11.46 43.95 23.46
C GLU A 1078 11.26 44.51 22.00
N ARG A 1079 10.12 44.50 21.25
CA ARG A 1079 8.67 44.34 21.53
C ARG A 1079 7.87 43.92 20.26
N GLN A 1080 6.58 43.59 20.47
CA GLN A 1080 5.32 43.90 19.71
C GLN A 1080 5.38 44.60 18.31
N LYS A 1081 4.41 44.50 17.38
CA LYS A 1081 2.98 44.06 17.42
C LYS A 1081 2.37 43.92 15.98
N GLU A 1082 1.22 43.22 15.87
CA GLU A 1082 0.09 43.48 14.90
C GLU A 1082 0.34 43.38 13.36
N HIS A 1083 -0.68 43.32 12.45
CA HIS A 1083 -1.91 42.49 12.40
C HIS A 1083 -2.60 42.55 11.00
N THR A 1084 -3.01 41.39 10.43
CA THR A 1084 -4.14 41.20 9.46
C THR A 1084 -4.14 41.72 7.97
N ILE A 1085 -4.94 41.01 7.15
CA ILE A 1085 -5.73 41.42 5.94
C ILE A 1085 -5.10 41.41 4.51
N GLN A 1086 -5.54 40.40 3.73
CA GLN A 1086 -6.09 40.34 2.34
C GLN A 1086 -5.50 41.09 1.10
N ALA A 1087 -5.60 40.34 -0.03
CA ALA A 1087 -6.05 40.71 -1.40
C ALA A 1087 -5.08 41.26 -2.49
N ASP A 1088 -5.00 40.46 -3.57
CA ASP A 1088 -5.10 40.74 -5.03
C ASP A 1088 -4.22 41.77 -5.78
N ASP A 1089 -4.13 41.51 -7.11
CA ASP A 1089 -3.61 42.32 -8.25
C ASP A 1089 -2.21 42.98 -8.13
N GLY A 1090 -1.25 42.81 -9.04
CA GLY A 1090 -1.31 42.52 -10.46
C GLY A 1090 -0.42 43.51 -11.26
N ILE A 1091 0.17 43.05 -12.38
CA ILE A 1091 0.55 43.85 -13.58
C ILE A 1091 1.87 44.70 -13.55
N GLU A 1092 2.88 44.13 -14.24
CA GLU A 1092 3.81 44.76 -15.23
C GLU A 1092 5.06 45.64 -14.93
N LYS A 1093 6.00 45.55 -15.90
CA LYS A 1093 6.96 46.55 -16.46
C LYS A 1093 8.33 46.84 -15.78
N SER A 1094 9.31 46.00 -16.14
CA SER A 1094 10.53 46.33 -16.95
C SER A 1094 11.25 47.69 -16.86
N LEU A 1095 12.60 47.65 -16.79
CA LEU A 1095 13.58 48.45 -17.60
C LEU A 1095 15.03 47.94 -17.35
N ILE A 1096 15.65 47.17 -18.25
CA ILE A 1096 16.66 47.50 -19.31
C ILE A 1096 18.06 47.95 -18.82
N LEU A 1097 19.09 47.49 -19.56
CA LEU A 1097 20.53 47.82 -19.59
C LEU A 1097 21.46 46.84 -18.85
N ASP A 1098 22.61 46.39 -19.35
CA ASP A 1098 23.23 46.22 -20.70
C ASP A 1098 24.75 46.21 -20.45
N SER A 1099 25.48 45.22 -20.97
CA SER A 1099 26.77 45.34 -21.67
C SER A 1099 27.54 44.02 -21.72
N GLU A 1100 28.38 43.85 -22.73
CA GLU A 1100 29.02 42.59 -23.09
C GLU A 1100 30.50 42.48 -22.65
N ASN A 1101 31.00 41.25 -22.77
CA ASN A 1101 32.39 40.82 -22.90
C ASN A 1101 33.29 41.83 -23.65
N PRO A 1102 34.63 41.86 -23.41
CA PRO A 1102 35.46 41.03 -24.30
C PRO A 1102 36.83 40.52 -23.78
N PHE A 1103 37.37 39.61 -24.61
CA PHE A 1103 38.76 39.14 -24.79
C PHE A 1103 39.28 37.91 -24.05
N SER A 1104 40.07 37.17 -24.83
CA SER A 1104 40.65 35.84 -24.56
C SER A 1104 42.16 35.84 -24.86
N ASN A 1105 42.79 34.68 -24.65
CA ASN A 1105 44.15 34.31 -25.02
C ASN A 1105 45.27 34.87 -24.12
N PHE A 1106 45.90 33.98 -23.35
CA PHE A 1106 47.28 33.56 -23.63
C PHE A 1106 47.55 32.16 -23.02
N SER A 1107 48.50 31.42 -23.57
CA SER A 1107 48.88 30.07 -23.11
C SER A 1107 50.31 30.02 -22.55
N ASP A 1108 50.61 28.91 -21.87
CA ASP A 1108 51.96 28.34 -21.63
C ASP A 1108 52.99 29.11 -20.80
N VAL A 1109 53.04 28.81 -19.49
CA VAL A 1109 54.28 28.35 -18.81
C VAL A 1109 53.89 27.24 -17.82
N SER A 1110 54.75 26.23 -17.65
CA SER A 1110 54.48 24.99 -16.90
C SER A 1110 55.11 24.90 -15.50
N HIS A 1111 54.61 23.95 -14.70
CA HIS A 1111 55.11 23.50 -13.37
C HIS A 1111 55.07 24.57 -12.25
N ILE A 1112 54.38 24.35 -11.13
CA ILE A 1112 54.53 23.20 -10.22
C ILE A 1112 53.15 22.77 -9.68
N THR A 1113 52.78 21.50 -9.89
CA THR A 1113 51.67 20.86 -9.18
C THR A 1113 52.12 20.42 -7.78
N ASN A 1114 51.29 20.67 -6.76
CA ASN A 1114 51.50 20.17 -5.41
C ASN A 1114 50.37 19.17 -5.06
N PRO A 1115 50.60 17.85 -5.20
CA PRO A 1115 49.51 16.84 -5.19
C PRO A 1115 48.72 16.72 -3.87
N PHE A 1116 49.16 17.40 -2.82
CA PHE A 1116 48.60 17.35 -1.48
C PHE A 1116 47.49 18.36 -1.18
N ARG A 1117 47.10 19.23 -2.13
CA ARG A 1117 45.97 20.18 -1.92
C ARG A 1117 44.72 19.86 -2.70
N ASP A 1118 44.85 19.43 -3.95
CA ASP A 1118 43.68 19.12 -4.77
C ASP A 1118 42.94 17.90 -4.20
N THR A 1119 43.65 16.93 -3.63
CA THR A 1119 43.10 15.78 -2.90
C THR A 1119 42.39 16.15 -1.60
N GLU A 1120 42.86 17.14 -0.84
CA GLU A 1120 42.12 17.68 0.32
C GLU A 1120 40.83 18.40 -0.12
N VAL A 1121 40.89 19.17 -1.21
CA VAL A 1121 39.73 19.90 -1.75
C VAL A 1121 38.68 18.94 -2.34
N GLU A 1122 39.09 17.91 -3.07
CA GLU A 1122 38.20 16.86 -3.58
C GLU A 1122 37.57 16.07 -2.42
N SER A 1123 38.35 15.69 -1.41
CA SER A 1123 37.85 15.01 -0.20
C SER A 1123 36.81 15.85 0.55
N LEU A 1124 37.12 17.12 0.83
CA LEU A 1124 36.18 18.05 1.48
C LEU A 1124 34.95 18.34 0.61
N THR A 1125 35.09 18.35 -0.71
CA THR A 1125 33.95 18.50 -1.63
C THR A 1125 33.06 17.27 -1.58
N ALA A 1126 33.62 16.06 -1.61
CA ALA A 1126 32.87 14.81 -1.47
C ALA A 1126 32.20 14.66 -0.09
N GLU A 1127 32.87 15.10 0.98
CA GLU A 1127 32.27 15.13 2.33
C GLU A 1127 31.12 16.14 2.42
N VAL A 1128 31.26 17.32 1.80
CA VAL A 1128 30.17 18.30 1.68
C VAL A 1128 29.00 17.78 0.82
N GLU A 1129 29.26 17.05 -0.27
CA GLU A 1129 28.23 16.36 -1.07
C GLU A 1129 27.49 15.29 -0.24
N MET A 1130 28.23 14.47 0.52
CA MET A 1130 27.66 13.47 1.43
C MET A 1130 26.83 14.12 2.55
N LEU A 1131 27.29 15.24 3.12
CA LEU A 1131 26.54 16.00 4.12
C LEU A 1131 25.28 16.66 3.54
N LYS A 1132 25.31 17.15 2.29
CA LYS A 1132 24.09 17.59 1.58
C LYS A 1132 23.11 16.44 1.39
N ALA A 1133 23.58 15.25 0.98
CA ALA A 1133 22.73 14.08 0.81
C ALA A 1133 22.07 13.64 2.14
N LEU A 1134 22.84 13.61 3.24
CA LEU A 1134 22.33 13.35 4.58
C LEU A 1134 21.32 14.41 5.04
N LEU A 1135 21.57 15.69 4.75
CA LEU A 1135 20.63 16.78 5.04
C LEU A 1135 19.29 16.62 4.28
N VAL A 1136 19.34 16.19 3.01
CA VAL A 1136 18.13 15.88 2.23
C VAL A 1136 17.38 14.69 2.83
N VAL A 1137 18.07 13.63 3.24
CA VAL A 1137 17.46 12.46 3.89
C VAL A 1137 16.81 12.81 5.24
N GLU A 1138 17.46 13.62 6.08
CA GLU A 1138 16.84 14.06 7.34
C GLU A 1138 15.72 15.07 7.12
N LYS A 1139 15.78 15.92 6.09
CA LYS A 1139 14.63 16.76 5.71
C LYS A 1139 13.44 15.91 5.27
N GLN A 1140 13.65 14.87 4.46
CA GLN A 1140 12.59 13.92 4.11
C GLN A 1140 12.04 13.18 5.34
N ARG A 1141 12.89 12.83 6.32
CA ARG A 1141 12.44 12.24 7.60
C ARG A 1141 11.61 13.22 8.42
N ALA A 1142 11.98 14.50 8.45
CA ALA A 1142 11.21 15.55 9.10
C ALA A 1142 9.83 15.72 8.43
N ASP A 1143 9.77 15.87 7.10
CA ASP A 1143 8.52 15.99 6.33
C ASP A 1143 7.60 14.76 6.55
N ILE A 1144 8.18 13.55 6.61
CA ILE A 1144 7.45 12.30 6.90
C ILE A 1144 6.95 12.26 8.35
N SER A 1145 7.69 12.84 9.29
CA SER A 1145 7.30 12.95 10.71
C SER A 1145 6.16 13.95 10.91
N GLU A 1146 6.22 15.09 10.23
CA GLU A 1146 5.18 16.12 10.26
C GLU A 1146 3.86 15.62 9.67
N ARG A 1147 3.90 14.98 8.49
CA ARG A 1147 2.71 14.32 7.90
C ARG A 1147 2.08 13.29 8.84
N LYS A 1148 2.89 12.47 9.53
CA LYS A 1148 2.40 11.51 10.54
C LYS A 1148 1.80 12.20 11.77
N CYS A 1149 2.29 13.39 12.13
CA CYS A 1149 1.74 14.19 13.22
C CYS A 1149 0.35 14.73 12.86
N ASP A 1150 0.18 15.26 11.64
CA ASP A 1150 -1.12 15.76 11.18
C ASP A 1150 -2.11 14.63 10.86
N GLU A 1151 -1.68 13.49 10.32
CA GLU A 1151 -2.51 12.28 10.24
C GLU A 1151 -3.01 11.85 11.64
N ALA A 1152 -2.15 11.91 12.66
CA ALA A 1152 -2.54 11.60 14.04
C ALA A 1152 -3.51 12.64 14.62
N ARG A 1153 -3.38 13.92 14.24
CA ARG A 1153 -4.25 15.05 14.61
C ARG A 1153 -5.65 14.89 14.00
N GLU A 1154 -5.72 14.65 12.69
CA GLU A 1154 -6.91 14.28 11.93
C GLU A 1154 -7.60 13.04 12.51
N LEU A 1155 -6.84 11.99 12.83
CA LEU A 1155 -7.38 10.78 13.43
C LEU A 1155 -7.86 11.00 14.88
N GLY A 1156 -7.31 12.01 15.57
CA GLY A 1156 -7.82 12.57 16.83
C GLY A 1156 -9.17 13.29 16.65
N GLU A 1157 -9.29 14.19 15.69
CA GLU A 1157 -10.54 14.86 15.29
C GLU A 1157 -11.65 13.84 14.97
N ARG A 1158 -11.35 12.87 14.08
CA ARG A 1158 -12.24 11.78 13.65
C ARG A 1158 -12.57 10.79 14.78
N ARG A 1159 -11.88 10.85 15.93
CA ARG A 1159 -12.22 10.14 17.17
C ARG A 1159 -13.11 10.99 18.07
N ARG A 1160 -12.79 12.27 18.27
CA ARG A 1160 -13.59 13.23 19.05
C ARG A 1160 -15.02 13.36 18.51
N LYS A 1161 -15.19 13.59 17.20
CA LYS A 1161 -16.52 13.66 16.54
C LYS A 1161 -17.33 12.36 16.73
N ARG A 1162 -16.67 11.19 16.72
CA ARG A 1162 -17.31 9.89 17.01
C ARG A 1162 -17.64 9.70 18.49
N LEU A 1163 -16.86 10.27 19.41
CA LEU A 1163 -17.15 10.24 20.84
C LEU A 1163 -18.44 11.04 21.12
N GLU A 1164 -18.51 12.27 20.61
CA GLU A 1164 -19.71 13.13 20.68
C GLU A 1164 -20.94 12.46 20.07
N GLU A 1165 -20.79 11.75 18.95
CA GLU A 1165 -21.89 10.98 18.35
C GLU A 1165 -22.32 9.80 19.24
N THR A 1166 -21.37 9.06 19.84
CA THR A 1166 -21.72 8.00 20.79
C THR A 1166 -22.35 8.53 22.07
N GLU A 1167 -21.96 9.71 22.55
CA GLU A 1167 -22.61 10.36 23.70
C GLU A 1167 -24.05 10.76 23.37
N ARG A 1168 -24.31 11.36 22.19
CA ARG A 1168 -25.70 11.63 21.74
C ARG A 1168 -26.54 10.35 21.65
N ARG A 1169 -25.97 9.26 21.11
CA ARG A 1169 -26.64 7.95 21.06
C ARG A 1169 -26.88 7.36 22.46
N VAL A 1170 -25.97 7.58 23.42
CA VAL A 1170 -26.17 7.20 24.83
C VAL A 1170 -27.31 8.00 25.47
N TYR A 1171 -27.40 9.32 25.25
CA TYR A 1171 -28.54 10.12 25.72
C TYR A 1171 -29.86 9.65 25.09
N GLN A 1172 -29.90 9.38 23.78
CA GLN A 1172 -31.09 8.83 23.11
C GLN A 1172 -31.50 7.45 23.66
N LEU A 1173 -30.52 6.59 23.99
CA LEU A 1173 -30.78 5.30 24.65
C LEU A 1173 -31.22 5.48 26.11
N GLN A 1174 -30.71 6.48 26.82
CA GLN A 1174 -31.13 6.83 28.18
C GLN A 1174 -32.62 7.27 28.19
N ASP A 1175 -33.02 8.14 27.27
CA ASP A 1175 -34.41 8.58 27.12
C ASP A 1175 -35.33 7.44 26.67
N SER A 1176 -34.84 6.57 25.77
CA SER A 1176 -35.56 5.34 25.39
C SER A 1176 -35.76 4.41 26.59
N LEU A 1177 -34.75 4.26 27.45
CA LEU A 1177 -34.82 3.44 28.66
C LEU A 1177 -35.78 4.06 29.69
N ASN A 1178 -35.77 5.38 29.86
CA ASN A 1178 -36.70 6.13 30.71
C ASN A 1178 -38.15 5.95 30.23
N SER A 1179 -38.39 6.01 28.91
CA SER A 1179 -39.70 5.75 28.30
C SER A 1179 -40.17 4.30 28.56
N VAL A 1180 -39.29 3.31 28.39
CA VAL A 1180 -39.60 1.90 28.73
C VAL A 1180 -39.88 1.73 30.23
N PHE A 1181 -39.15 2.41 31.12
CA PHE A 1181 -39.44 2.40 32.56
C PHE A 1181 -40.83 2.98 32.88
N GLN A 1182 -41.24 4.07 32.22
CA GLN A 1182 -42.60 4.61 32.37
C GLN A 1182 -43.67 3.59 31.93
N VAL A 1183 -43.46 2.91 30.79
CA VAL A 1183 -44.38 1.87 30.29
C VAL A 1183 -44.47 0.68 31.26
N VAL A 1184 -43.33 0.19 31.78
CA VAL A 1184 -43.31 -0.92 32.76
C VAL A 1184 -44.07 -0.55 34.04
N ILE A 1185 -43.88 0.69 34.55
CA ILE A 1185 -44.61 1.18 35.73
C ILE A 1185 -46.12 1.28 35.44
N PHE A 1186 -46.52 1.71 34.25
CA PHE A 1186 -47.94 1.83 33.87
C PHE A 1186 -48.66 0.48 33.69
N TYR A 1187 -47.97 -0.55 33.21
CA TYR A 1187 -48.60 -1.84 32.86
C TYR A 1187 -48.44 -2.96 33.90
N VAL A 1188 -47.43 -2.91 34.79
CA VAL A 1188 -47.15 -4.01 35.74
C VAL A 1188 -47.72 -3.75 37.15
N GLY A 1189 -48.15 -2.51 37.45
CA GLY A 1189 -48.70 -2.13 38.76
C GLY A 1189 -49.91 -2.92 39.31
N PRO A 1190 -50.92 -3.35 38.52
CA PRO A 1190 -52.23 -3.72 39.07
C PRO A 1190 -52.46 -5.24 39.31
N VAL A 1191 -51.42 -6.09 39.36
CA VAL A 1191 -51.59 -7.57 39.33
C VAL A 1191 -51.23 -8.28 40.64
N LEU A 1192 -50.74 -7.58 41.68
CA LEU A 1192 -50.33 -8.20 42.96
C LEU A 1192 -50.93 -7.49 44.20
N SER A 1193 -52.26 -7.54 44.37
CA SER A 1193 -52.94 -7.25 45.66
C SER A 1193 -54.37 -7.83 45.74
N THR A 1194 -54.47 -9.16 45.67
CA THR A 1194 -55.63 -9.97 46.10
C THR A 1194 -55.05 -11.29 46.63
N GLU A 1195 -55.32 -11.80 47.83
CA GLU A 1195 -56.26 -11.45 48.92
C GLU A 1195 -55.41 -11.33 50.24
N VAL A 1196 -55.81 -10.79 51.40
CA VAL A 1196 -57.03 -10.94 52.23
C VAL A 1196 -57.19 -9.71 53.18
N HIS A 1197 -58.42 -9.34 53.53
CA HIS A 1197 -58.84 -8.35 54.57
C HIS A 1197 -59.61 -9.09 55.71
N PRO A 1198 -60.05 -8.49 56.85
CA PRO A 1198 -60.03 -7.08 57.30
C PRO A 1198 -59.24 -6.89 58.65
N GLU A 1199 -59.15 -5.75 59.36
CA GLU A 1199 -60.13 -4.73 59.76
C GLU A 1199 -59.58 -3.30 60.01
N ILE A 1200 -60.47 -2.30 59.84
CA ILE A 1200 -60.60 -1.00 60.56
C ILE A 1200 -59.30 -0.17 60.77
N SER A 1201 -58.95 0.80 59.92
CA SER A 1201 -59.60 2.11 59.57
C SER A 1201 -59.43 3.26 60.59
N PHE A 1202 -58.69 4.31 60.19
CA PHE A 1202 -59.05 5.75 60.06
C PHE A 1202 -57.71 6.55 59.88
N HIS A 1203 -57.47 7.26 58.77
CA HIS A 1203 -57.88 8.65 58.45
C HIS A 1203 -57.28 9.74 59.39
N VAL A 1204 -56.76 10.90 58.92
CA VAL A 1204 -56.49 11.41 57.55
C VAL A 1204 -55.68 12.73 57.58
N PHE A 1205 -55.02 13.11 56.46
CA PHE A 1205 -54.51 14.48 56.13
C PHE A 1205 -53.37 15.07 57.02
N ASN A 1206 -52.55 16.05 56.58
CA ASN A 1206 -52.43 16.72 55.26
C ASN A 1206 -51.00 17.21 54.93
N VAL A 1207 -50.74 17.39 53.62
CA VAL A 1207 -49.82 18.35 52.92
C VAL A 1207 -48.56 18.90 53.64
N GLY A 1208 -47.40 18.74 52.99
CA GLY A 1208 -46.16 19.50 53.30
C GLY A 1208 -45.06 19.34 52.23
N PHE A 1209 -44.94 20.29 51.31
CA PHE A 1209 -43.95 20.27 50.21
C PHE A 1209 -42.49 20.35 50.69
N SER A 1210 -41.64 19.43 50.23
CA SER A 1210 -40.47 19.73 49.36
C SER A 1210 -39.38 18.64 49.45
N ALA A 1211 -38.76 18.30 48.32
CA ALA A 1211 -37.84 17.16 48.22
C ALA A 1211 -36.38 17.51 48.52
N ARG A 1212 -35.71 16.67 49.34
CA ARG A 1212 -34.27 16.41 49.22
C ARG A 1212 -33.94 14.94 49.53
N ARG A 1213 -33.56 14.22 48.46
CA ARG A 1213 -32.63 13.06 48.46
C ARG A 1213 -32.96 11.89 49.40
N THR A 1214 -33.63 10.88 48.83
CA THR A 1214 -32.93 9.66 48.41
C THR A 1214 -33.55 9.15 47.12
#